data_AF-A0A660M948-F1
#
_entry.id   AF-A0A660M948-F1
#
_cell.length_a   1.000
_cell.length_b   1.000
_cell.length_c   1.000
_cell.angle_alpha   90.00
_cell.angle_beta   90.00
_cell.angle_gamma   90.00
#
_symmetry.space_group_name_H-M   'P 1'
#
loop_
_entity.id
_entity.type
_entity.pdbx_description
1 polymer ?
#
loop_
_entity_poly.entity_id
_entity_poly.type
_entity_poly.pdbx_seq_one_letter_code
_entity_poly.pdbx_strand_id
1 'polypeptide(L)'
;ESRKPSMRYIADNIGATLRKTVANKRHFVAEQEPFILETLLANEDSDDAFLLAWTTTPWTLPANLMLAVNPDMTYCEVKVSKGTKNVFLISGKHAYASREYYPQLKQQLEQQGYTVTIIDHINPDSPDLAENVEQLAQYDFTHAHVVTHSLGAATFLKYLQDANMTVASLTMIAPAYGVSNSSDKQWKQESGYVDLAVDLSQVRRKIAQRPTIIYSDDADVLNQGFAQLGKELGAATQYEPGKGHFFTAEKSLAPEITLPLSEKLILAEEALERTLQDEKHQPLEYDVLRTFPGSELVGKKYQPLGTGSTWPGSDKIHTIYAADFVSHESGTGIVHIAPAYGEDDFELGKANGIAPFHVIDDNGYYTDSNYKGLEVWDNNKFIAKDLKEKGAVWKIEYIRHEYPFNPRSKQRIMYRAIPSWFFDIQGQKPLMLDENEHINWFPRHLKHGRFAKNIEQAPDWNLSRDRFWATAMPVWKGDRGTVKVVGSYAELKELSGVELDDYHRPWVDDITFTIDGETFTRIDKVLDCWFESGSMPFAQLHYPFENQAKFEQNYPADFIVEYIGQVRAWFYYVHAVNAALAEIGAFGEAGAQHKNAYSNVITTGVVAGNDGRKMSKSLGNFTDPNELMDKFSADSLRFLLLSSPLLNGEDFALHDKDVGDVARKLAMIWNMYDFFTMYAEVDGWEFDGTLIDPLSGKPVCTSLSSTETASAHRESRSSTTGDTAELAALKQSSYLPDVDNLNSQARADVSEDEATIGTVTNPLDIWIISRLHELMAEVEKQMDAYNIPDALSPILPFLDDASNWYVRRSRRRFWRSSKGAAGAEDDGDKSDAYRTLHYVLVRLGYLLAPFTPFLAEELYHNLTGDSESIHLKDWLPAGEVNEQVLADMARTRELINNGLSLRMQKDEKQESVKVRQPLQEFVYPGGQLATYYESIIAEELNVKNVINSPVAAGYGASGLVEGLVFLPFGGSSIALNKTITPELKREGLMREVIRHVQSARKKAGLQVDDRIVLHLTVGAEPASASQPAAPSQAQPASDAAAQLRQALAEHADTIASETLATMAPQHLADALYHTTAMVDGAELQVSLAKA
;
A
#
# COMPACT_ATOMS: atom_id res chain seq x y z
N GLU A 1 -39.76 27.29 -1.12
CA GLU A 1 -38.81 27.48 0.01
C GLU A 1 -39.15 26.41 1.05
N SER A 2 -38.30 25.56 1.63
CA SER A 2 -36.85 25.45 1.73
C SER A 2 -36.50 23.98 2.04
N ARG A 3 -35.93 23.25 1.09
CA ARG A 3 -35.12 22.05 1.37
C ARG A 3 -33.98 21.99 0.33
N LYS A 4 -33.12 23.01 0.34
CA LYS A 4 -31.78 22.85 -0.21
C LYS A 4 -31.00 22.02 0.81
N PRO A 5 -30.55 20.79 0.48
CA PRO A 5 -29.63 20.07 1.35
C PRO A 5 -28.39 20.95 1.55
N SER A 6 -27.96 21.13 2.79
CA SER A 6 -26.77 21.93 3.07
C SER A 6 -25.57 21.41 2.27
N MET A 7 -24.70 22.29 1.77
CA MET A 7 -23.46 21.88 1.08
C MET A 7 -22.59 20.91 1.89
N ARG A 8 -22.80 20.83 3.21
CA ARG A 8 -22.18 19.84 4.11
C ARG A 8 -22.59 18.40 3.79
N TYR A 9 -23.87 18.17 3.45
CA TYR A 9 -24.40 16.86 3.04
C TYR A 9 -23.91 16.42 1.66
N ILE A 10 -23.61 17.39 0.79
CA ILE A 10 -23.05 17.15 -0.54
C ILE A 10 -21.53 16.88 -0.44
N ALA A 11 -20.80 17.61 0.39
CA ALA A 11 -19.37 17.40 0.63
C ALA A 11 -19.08 16.02 1.27
N ASP A 12 -19.91 15.57 2.21
CA ASP A 12 -19.80 14.23 2.81
C ASP A 12 -20.04 13.10 1.79
N ASN A 13 -20.80 13.36 0.72
CA ASN A 13 -21.06 12.41 -0.36
C ASN A 13 -20.09 12.52 -1.55
N ILE A 14 -19.51 13.69 -1.83
CA ILE A 14 -18.54 13.89 -2.92
C ILE A 14 -17.16 13.35 -2.53
N GLY A 15 -16.74 13.49 -1.27
CA GLY A 15 -15.50 12.91 -0.76
C GLY A 15 -15.48 11.37 -0.73
N ALA A 16 -16.62 10.72 -1.01
CA ALA A 16 -16.80 9.27 -1.03
C ALA A 16 -16.61 8.64 -2.43
N THR A 17 -16.56 9.44 -3.50
CA THR A 17 -16.51 8.94 -4.89
C THR A 17 -15.07 8.74 -5.39
N LEU A 18 -14.11 9.53 -4.91
CA LEU A 18 -12.70 9.53 -5.34
C LEU A 18 -11.80 8.43 -4.68
N ARG A 19 -12.38 7.50 -3.91
CA ARG A 19 -11.64 6.38 -3.27
C ARG A 19 -11.96 4.99 -3.85
N LYS A 20 -12.46 4.95 -5.08
CA LYS A 20 -12.19 3.85 -6.01
C LYS A 20 -10.80 4.22 -6.57
N THR A 21 -9.67 3.65 -6.15
CA THR A 21 -9.11 2.40 -6.69
C THR A 21 -7.98 1.96 -5.76
N VAL A 22 -8.39 1.33 -4.67
CA VAL A 22 -7.64 0.21 -4.08
C VAL A 22 -8.69 -0.86 -3.79
N ALA A 23 -9.45 -1.24 -4.82
CA ALA A 23 -10.30 -2.42 -4.79
C ALA A 23 -9.43 -3.63 -5.12
N ASN A 24 -8.38 -3.84 -4.34
CA ASN A 24 -7.70 -5.10 -4.26
C ASN A 24 -7.48 -5.40 -2.78
N LYS A 25 -8.08 -6.51 -2.35
CA LYS A 25 -7.69 -7.25 -1.16
C LYS A 25 -7.89 -6.52 0.17
N ARG A 26 -9.13 -6.17 0.52
CA ARG A 26 -9.54 -6.47 1.90
C ARG A 26 -10.17 -7.84 1.90
N HIS A 27 -9.31 -8.83 1.73
CA HIS A 27 -9.65 -10.18 2.09
C HIS A 27 -9.83 -10.21 3.59
N PHE A 28 -11.07 -10.35 4.01
CA PHE A 28 -11.30 -10.82 5.36
C PHE A 28 -11.13 -12.32 5.31
N VAL A 29 -10.47 -12.84 6.33
CA VAL A 29 -10.34 -14.27 6.49
C VAL A 29 -11.73 -14.79 6.86
N ALA A 30 -12.38 -15.48 5.93
CA ALA A 30 -13.67 -16.11 6.13
C ALA A 30 -13.46 -17.61 6.33
N GLU A 31 -14.19 -18.19 7.29
CA GLU A 31 -14.35 -19.63 7.36
C GLU A 31 -15.37 -20.05 6.29
N GLN A 32 -14.94 -20.93 5.39
CA GLN A 32 -15.79 -21.59 4.42
C GLN A 32 -15.73 -23.09 4.62
N GLU A 33 -16.79 -23.76 4.19
CA GLU A 33 -16.96 -25.20 4.32
C GLU A 33 -16.90 -25.81 2.91
N PRO A 34 -15.69 -26.09 2.37
CA PRO A 34 -15.56 -26.79 1.10
C PRO A 34 -16.10 -28.21 1.21
N PHE A 35 -16.76 -28.65 0.15
CA PHE A 35 -17.36 -29.98 0.08
C PHE A 35 -16.64 -30.83 -0.95
N ILE A 36 -16.44 -32.09 -0.57
CA ILE A 36 -16.15 -33.17 -1.51
C ILE A 36 -17.46 -33.90 -1.75
N LEU A 37 -17.98 -33.72 -2.94
CA LEU A 37 -19.23 -34.28 -3.42
C LEU A 37 -18.97 -35.66 -3.98
N GLU A 38 -19.86 -36.60 -3.69
CA GLU A 38 -19.85 -37.92 -4.29
C GLU A 38 -20.93 -37.94 -5.37
N THR A 39 -20.53 -38.14 -6.63
CA THR A 39 -21.49 -38.24 -7.74
C THR A 39 -21.23 -39.46 -8.59
N LEU A 40 -22.28 -40.23 -8.85
CA LEU A 40 -22.18 -41.49 -9.60
C LEU A 40 -21.86 -41.20 -11.07
N LEU A 41 -20.85 -41.88 -11.62
CA LEU A 41 -20.57 -41.89 -13.05
C LEU A 41 -21.63 -42.75 -13.75
N ALA A 42 -22.39 -42.18 -14.69
CA ALA A 42 -23.41 -42.94 -15.42
C ALA A 42 -22.72 -43.77 -16.52
N ASN A 43 -22.67 -45.08 -16.35
CA ASN A 43 -22.06 -46.01 -17.31
C ASN A 43 -22.99 -47.22 -17.55
N GLU A 44 -23.12 -47.68 -18.80
CA GLU A 44 -24.04 -48.77 -19.15
C GLU A 44 -23.51 -50.19 -18.81
N ASP A 45 -22.21 -50.36 -18.51
CA ASP A 45 -21.56 -51.70 -18.51
C ASP A 45 -20.57 -52.05 -17.35
N SER A 46 -20.43 -51.30 -16.24
CA SER A 46 -19.66 -51.80 -15.07
C SER A 46 -19.83 -50.99 -13.77
N ASP A 47 -19.81 -51.69 -12.62
CA ASP A 47 -19.68 -51.28 -11.20
C ASP A 47 -19.71 -49.78 -10.84
N ASP A 48 -20.59 -49.42 -9.90
CA ASP A 48 -20.81 -48.08 -9.32
C ASP A 48 -19.50 -47.35 -8.90
N ALA A 49 -18.90 -46.57 -9.81
CA ALA A 49 -17.76 -45.70 -9.54
C ALA A 49 -18.21 -44.24 -9.34
N PHE A 50 -17.75 -43.62 -8.27
CA PHE A 50 -18.11 -42.25 -7.89
C PHE A 50 -16.99 -41.26 -8.22
N LEU A 51 -17.35 -40.15 -8.84
CA LEU A 51 -16.47 -39.00 -9.04
C LEU A 51 -16.48 -38.18 -7.76
N LEU A 52 -15.29 -37.84 -7.25
CA LEU A 52 -15.15 -36.91 -6.13
C LEU A 52 -14.98 -35.50 -6.68
N ALA A 53 -16.06 -34.72 -6.74
CA ALA A 53 -16.02 -33.34 -7.20
C ALA A 53 -15.83 -32.38 -6.02
N TRP A 54 -14.99 -31.36 -6.18
CA TRP A 54 -14.71 -30.38 -5.15
C TRP A 54 -15.38 -29.02 -5.42
N THR A 55 -15.84 -28.35 -4.36
CA THR A 55 -16.29 -26.96 -4.40
C THR A 55 -15.98 -26.24 -3.08
N THR A 56 -15.69 -24.95 -3.16
CA THR A 56 -15.61 -24.02 -2.00
C THR A 56 -16.90 -23.22 -1.79
N THR A 57 -17.80 -23.21 -2.78
CA THR A 57 -19.02 -22.38 -2.81
C THR A 57 -20.27 -23.25 -2.87
N PRO A 58 -20.58 -24.03 -1.82
CA PRO A 58 -21.62 -25.05 -1.96
C PRO A 58 -23.05 -24.52 -2.10
N TRP A 59 -23.26 -23.24 -1.83
CA TRP A 59 -24.50 -22.55 -2.19
C TRP A 59 -24.76 -22.53 -3.71
N THR A 60 -23.76 -22.79 -4.56
CA THR A 60 -23.92 -22.90 -6.02
C THR A 60 -24.39 -24.28 -6.49
N LEU A 61 -24.40 -25.30 -5.60
CA LEU A 61 -24.73 -26.68 -5.96
C LEU A 61 -26.09 -26.87 -6.63
N PRO A 62 -27.17 -26.15 -6.24
CA PRO A 62 -28.45 -26.25 -6.95
C PRO A 62 -28.38 -25.79 -8.41
N ALA A 63 -27.34 -25.06 -8.80
CA ALA A 63 -27.09 -24.66 -10.18
C ALA A 63 -25.95 -25.44 -10.86
N ASN A 64 -25.55 -26.60 -10.31
CA ASN A 64 -24.59 -27.47 -10.99
C ASN A 64 -25.15 -27.90 -12.35
N LEU A 65 -24.39 -27.65 -13.42
CA LEU A 65 -24.72 -28.13 -14.76
C LEU A 65 -23.62 -29.00 -15.36
N MET A 66 -22.38 -28.91 -14.88
CA MET A 66 -21.24 -29.63 -15.45
C MET A 66 -20.23 -30.03 -14.37
N LEU A 67 -19.33 -30.94 -14.73
CA LEU A 67 -18.06 -31.14 -14.05
C LEU A 67 -16.92 -30.81 -15.00
N ALA A 68 -15.80 -30.35 -14.48
CA ALA A 68 -14.60 -30.06 -15.26
C ALA A 68 -13.41 -30.90 -14.79
N VAL A 69 -12.61 -31.35 -15.76
CA VAL A 69 -11.36 -32.09 -15.56
C VAL A 69 -10.28 -31.54 -16.49
N ASN A 70 -9.02 -31.65 -16.10
CA ASN A 70 -7.92 -31.34 -16.99
C ASN A 70 -7.61 -32.57 -17.86
N PRO A 71 -7.68 -32.48 -19.20
CA PRO A 71 -7.51 -33.64 -20.08
C PRO A 71 -6.11 -34.28 -20.02
N ASP A 72 -5.11 -33.50 -19.62
CA ASP A 72 -3.70 -33.91 -19.57
C ASP A 72 -3.25 -34.38 -18.18
N MET A 73 -4.08 -34.18 -17.14
CA MET A 73 -3.82 -34.67 -15.79
C MET A 73 -4.10 -36.17 -15.68
N THR A 74 -3.40 -36.81 -14.74
CA THR A 74 -3.57 -38.22 -14.42
C THR A 74 -4.64 -38.41 -13.35
N TYR A 75 -5.57 -39.32 -13.60
CA TYR A 75 -6.65 -39.68 -12.67
C TYR A 75 -6.55 -41.17 -12.31
N CYS A 76 -6.97 -41.48 -11.09
CA CYS A 76 -7.00 -42.84 -10.57
C CYS A 76 -8.44 -43.25 -10.27
N GLU A 77 -8.78 -44.48 -10.62
CA GLU A 77 -9.90 -45.19 -10.02
C GLU A 77 -9.35 -46.01 -8.86
N VAL A 78 -9.80 -45.71 -7.65
CA VAL A 78 -9.30 -46.31 -6.42
C VAL A 78 -10.43 -47.02 -5.68
N LYS A 79 -10.08 -48.12 -5.02
CA LYS A 79 -10.97 -48.87 -4.15
C LYS A 79 -10.65 -48.53 -2.71
N VAL A 80 -11.55 -47.82 -2.03
CA VAL A 80 -11.37 -47.39 -0.63
C VAL A 80 -12.19 -48.29 0.28
N SER A 81 -11.60 -48.80 1.35
CA SER A 81 -12.31 -49.68 2.30
C SER A 81 -13.35 -48.88 3.11
N LYS A 82 -14.62 -49.30 3.09
CA LYS A 82 -15.72 -48.67 3.86
C LYS A 82 -16.12 -49.57 5.02
N GLY A 83 -15.89 -49.12 6.26
CA GLY A 83 -16.29 -49.85 7.48
C GLY A 83 -15.29 -50.90 7.97
N THR A 84 -15.64 -51.61 9.03
CA THR A 84 -14.82 -52.72 9.56
C THR A 84 -15.14 -54.03 8.82
N LYS A 85 -14.20 -54.99 8.79
CA LYS A 85 -14.46 -56.35 8.26
C LYS A 85 -15.48 -57.15 9.08
N ASN A 86 -16.03 -56.59 10.16
CA ASN A 86 -16.93 -57.29 11.05
C ASN A 86 -18.36 -57.22 10.53
N VAL A 87 -18.99 -58.39 10.37
CA VAL A 87 -20.42 -58.52 10.09
C VAL A 87 -21.09 -59.16 11.30
N PHE A 88 -22.13 -58.54 11.81
CA PHE A 88 -23.02 -59.16 12.78
C PHE A 88 -24.29 -59.63 12.10
N LEU A 89 -24.55 -60.92 12.20
CA LEU A 89 -25.74 -61.55 11.68
C LEU A 89 -26.68 -61.86 12.83
N ILE A 90 -27.79 -61.12 12.93
CA ILE A 90 -28.77 -61.26 13.99
C ILE A 90 -29.89 -62.18 13.49
N SER A 91 -30.12 -63.28 14.21
CA SER A 91 -31.12 -64.28 13.82
C SER A 91 -32.54 -63.77 14.06
N GLY A 92 -33.54 -64.64 13.93
CA GLY A 92 -34.96 -64.27 14.06
C GLY A 92 -35.76 -65.36 14.76
N LYS A 93 -37.09 -65.22 14.77
CA LYS A 93 -37.98 -66.19 15.43
C LYS A 93 -37.83 -67.59 14.85
N HIS A 94 -37.78 -68.61 15.71
CA HIS A 94 -37.56 -70.02 15.37
C HIS A 94 -36.26 -70.31 14.60
N ALA A 95 -35.40 -69.31 14.48
CA ALA A 95 -34.22 -69.35 13.63
C ALA A 95 -32.99 -69.48 14.53
N TYR A 96 -32.35 -70.64 14.45
CA TYR A 96 -31.16 -70.98 15.25
C TYR A 96 -29.93 -70.93 14.36
N ALA A 97 -28.81 -70.38 14.84
CA ALA A 97 -27.54 -70.35 14.11
C ALA A 97 -27.08 -71.75 13.62
N SER A 98 -27.55 -72.83 14.25
CA SER A 98 -27.27 -74.22 13.89
C SER A 98 -28.07 -74.75 12.69
N ARG A 99 -29.14 -74.08 12.25
CA ARG A 99 -29.89 -74.48 11.04
C ARG A 99 -29.11 -74.10 9.79
N GLU A 100 -29.10 -74.96 8.77
CA GLU A 100 -28.31 -74.81 7.54
C GLU A 100 -28.35 -73.42 6.88
N TYR A 101 -29.44 -72.66 7.06
CA TYR A 101 -29.62 -71.30 6.55
C TYR A 101 -28.51 -70.31 7.00
N TYR A 102 -28.19 -70.23 8.28
CA TYR A 102 -27.23 -69.23 8.78
C TYR A 102 -25.75 -69.59 8.53
N PRO A 103 -25.33 -70.87 8.61
CA PRO A 103 -24.01 -71.30 8.14
C PRO A 103 -23.78 -71.00 6.66
N GLN A 104 -24.80 -71.12 5.80
CA GLN A 104 -24.71 -70.74 4.38
C GLN A 104 -24.48 -69.23 4.20
N LEU A 105 -25.25 -68.40 4.91
CA LEU A 105 -25.06 -66.93 4.90
C LEU A 105 -23.70 -66.52 5.46
N LYS A 106 -23.27 -67.15 6.55
CA LYS A 106 -21.95 -66.95 7.14
C LYS A 106 -20.84 -67.32 6.14
N GLN A 107 -20.94 -68.48 5.49
CA GLN A 107 -19.98 -68.90 4.49
C GLN A 107 -19.92 -67.95 3.30
N GLN A 108 -21.08 -67.48 2.81
CA GLN A 108 -21.16 -66.50 1.73
C GLN A 108 -20.43 -65.19 2.09
N LEU A 109 -20.65 -64.67 3.29
CA LEU A 109 -20.04 -63.42 3.76
C LEU A 109 -18.55 -63.61 4.09
N GLU A 110 -18.14 -64.75 4.67
CA GLU A 110 -16.73 -65.07 4.90
C GLU A 110 -15.95 -65.24 3.58
N GLN A 111 -16.57 -65.79 2.54
CA GLN A 111 -15.98 -65.85 1.19
C GLN A 111 -15.80 -64.46 0.56
N GLN A 112 -16.63 -63.49 0.93
CA GLN A 112 -16.44 -62.08 0.54
C GLN A 112 -15.33 -61.40 1.35
N GLY A 113 -14.79 -62.03 2.39
CA GLY A 113 -13.66 -61.51 3.19
C GLY A 113 -14.06 -60.88 4.52
N TYR A 114 -15.28 -61.11 4.99
CA TYR A 114 -15.77 -60.61 6.28
C TYR A 114 -15.54 -61.60 7.43
N THR A 115 -15.39 -61.06 8.64
CA THR A 115 -15.47 -61.82 9.90
C THR A 115 -16.91 -61.78 10.40
N VAL A 116 -17.60 -62.92 10.36
CA VAL A 116 -19.04 -62.98 10.65
C VAL A 116 -19.31 -63.55 12.04
N THR A 117 -19.99 -62.76 12.87
CA THR A 117 -20.50 -63.17 14.19
C THR A 117 -22.01 -63.35 14.11
N ILE A 118 -22.52 -64.54 14.41
CA ILE A 118 -23.97 -64.79 14.48
C ILE A 118 -24.43 -64.56 15.93
N ILE A 119 -25.49 -63.76 16.09
CA ILE A 119 -26.14 -63.49 17.38
C ILE A 119 -27.54 -64.11 17.33
N ASP A 120 -27.74 -65.16 18.13
CA ASP A 120 -29.05 -65.79 18.28
C ASP A 120 -29.91 -65.04 19.31
N HIS A 121 -31.21 -64.94 19.05
CA HIS A 121 -32.15 -64.48 20.06
C HIS A 121 -32.10 -65.36 21.32
N ILE A 122 -32.24 -64.76 22.51
CA ILE A 122 -32.54 -65.47 23.75
C ILE A 122 -33.91 -66.14 23.58
N ASN A 123 -33.92 -67.48 23.73
CA ASN A 123 -35.09 -68.34 23.53
C ASN A 123 -35.78 -68.14 22.17
N PRO A 124 -35.17 -68.58 21.04
CA PRO A 124 -35.67 -68.28 19.69
C PRO A 124 -37.11 -68.73 19.39
N ASP A 125 -37.63 -69.72 20.12
CA ASP A 125 -39.01 -70.18 19.97
C ASP A 125 -40.04 -69.26 20.65
N SER A 126 -39.61 -68.41 21.58
CA SER A 126 -40.43 -67.42 22.27
C SER A 126 -39.58 -66.19 22.67
N PRO A 127 -39.13 -65.38 21.69
CA PRO A 127 -38.17 -64.30 21.93
C PRO A 127 -38.80 -63.08 22.61
N ASP A 128 -38.06 -62.47 23.55
CA ASP A 128 -38.44 -61.25 24.27
C ASP A 128 -37.70 -60.01 23.78
N LEU A 129 -38.39 -58.91 23.46
CA LEU A 129 -37.74 -57.73 22.89
C LEU A 129 -36.72 -57.09 23.84
N ALA A 130 -37.04 -56.97 25.13
CA ALA A 130 -36.19 -56.28 26.08
C ALA A 130 -34.91 -57.09 26.36
N GLU A 131 -35.06 -58.40 26.59
CA GLU A 131 -33.91 -59.30 26.82
C GLU A 131 -32.97 -59.34 25.60
N ASN A 132 -33.54 -59.37 24.39
CA ASN A 132 -32.75 -59.41 23.17
C ASN A 132 -32.08 -58.07 22.85
N VAL A 133 -32.70 -56.93 23.14
CA VAL A 133 -32.05 -55.61 23.03
C VAL A 133 -30.90 -55.48 24.04
N GLU A 134 -31.06 -55.99 25.27
CA GLU A 134 -30.00 -56.03 26.28
C GLU A 134 -28.84 -56.96 25.87
N GLN A 135 -29.14 -58.09 25.23
CA GLN A 135 -28.13 -58.97 24.65
C GLN A 135 -27.29 -58.26 23.58
N LEU A 136 -27.92 -57.50 22.68
CA LEU A 136 -27.20 -56.73 21.65
C LEU A 136 -26.23 -55.72 22.27
N ALA A 137 -26.54 -55.14 23.43
CA ALA A 137 -25.66 -54.18 24.11
C ALA A 137 -24.28 -54.75 24.52
N GLN A 138 -24.09 -56.08 24.47
CA GLN A 138 -22.82 -56.74 24.76
C GLN A 138 -21.85 -56.76 23.57
N TYR A 139 -22.32 -56.38 22.38
CA TYR A 139 -21.54 -56.39 21.14
C TYR A 139 -21.22 -54.95 20.69
N ASP A 140 -20.06 -54.77 20.05
CA ASP A 140 -19.67 -53.49 19.46
C ASP A 140 -20.03 -53.46 17.97
N PHE A 141 -21.13 -52.79 17.63
CA PHE A 141 -21.56 -52.60 16.24
C PHE A 141 -20.96 -51.36 15.58
N THR A 142 -20.08 -50.62 16.25
CA THR A 142 -19.52 -49.37 15.74
C THR A 142 -18.78 -49.61 14.41
N HIS A 143 -19.27 -48.99 13.33
CA HIS A 143 -18.80 -49.19 11.95
C HIS A 143 -18.82 -50.65 11.45
N ALA A 144 -19.61 -51.53 12.07
CA ALA A 144 -19.83 -52.89 11.61
C ALA A 144 -20.93 -52.95 10.56
N HIS A 145 -20.90 -53.98 9.71
CA HIS A 145 -22.04 -54.31 8.87
C HIS A 145 -23.02 -55.17 9.66
N VAL A 146 -24.31 -54.86 9.57
CA VAL A 146 -25.34 -55.62 10.31
C VAL A 146 -26.32 -56.24 9.34
N VAL A 147 -26.46 -57.56 9.44
CA VAL A 147 -27.43 -58.35 8.69
C VAL A 147 -28.45 -58.87 9.68
N THR A 148 -29.73 -58.61 9.46
CA THR A 148 -30.80 -59.07 10.35
C THR A 148 -31.78 -59.95 9.61
N HIS A 149 -32.38 -60.93 10.28
CA HIS A 149 -33.44 -61.77 9.74
C HIS A 149 -34.71 -61.69 10.58
N SER A 150 -35.89 -61.57 9.95
CA SER A 150 -37.19 -61.63 10.62
C SER A 150 -37.27 -60.69 11.85
N LEU A 151 -37.58 -61.20 13.05
CA LEU A 151 -37.65 -60.40 14.28
C LEU A 151 -36.34 -59.72 14.67
N GLY A 152 -35.18 -60.20 14.21
CA GLY A 152 -33.90 -59.53 14.44
C GLY A 152 -33.83 -58.12 13.89
N ALA A 153 -34.61 -57.82 12.83
CA ALA A 153 -34.73 -56.47 12.31
C ALA A 153 -35.38 -55.55 13.34
N ALA A 154 -36.51 -55.95 13.93
CA ALA A 154 -37.21 -55.17 14.95
C ALA A 154 -36.36 -54.98 16.22
N THR A 155 -35.67 -56.03 16.67
CA THR A 155 -34.75 -55.96 17.81
C THR A 155 -33.63 -54.96 17.55
N PHE A 156 -32.98 -55.04 16.39
CA PHE A 156 -31.84 -54.18 16.08
C PHE A 156 -32.25 -52.73 15.83
N LEU A 157 -33.38 -52.48 15.15
CA LEU A 157 -33.92 -51.14 14.97
C LEU A 157 -34.20 -50.46 16.32
N LYS A 158 -34.78 -51.20 17.29
CA LYS A 158 -35.01 -50.68 18.64
C LYS A 158 -33.71 -50.43 19.39
N TYR A 159 -32.75 -51.34 19.33
CA TYR A 159 -31.42 -51.16 19.92
C TYR A 159 -30.71 -49.91 19.35
N LEU A 160 -30.64 -49.79 18.03
CA LEU A 160 -29.91 -48.73 17.35
C LEU A 160 -30.55 -47.35 17.59
N GLN A 161 -31.87 -47.28 17.80
CA GLN A 161 -32.53 -46.04 18.21
C GLN A 161 -31.91 -45.49 19.50
N ASP A 162 -31.69 -46.35 20.49
CA ASP A 162 -31.27 -45.95 21.84
C ASP A 162 -29.73 -45.91 21.97
N ALA A 163 -28.99 -46.65 21.13
CA ALA A 163 -27.52 -46.71 21.16
C ALA A 163 -26.84 -45.46 20.57
N ASN A 164 -25.79 -44.93 21.20
CA ASN A 164 -25.02 -43.78 20.69
C ASN A 164 -23.85 -44.21 19.79
N MET A 165 -24.16 -44.84 18.66
CA MET A 165 -23.17 -45.33 17.69
C MET A 165 -23.69 -45.26 16.25
N THR A 166 -22.78 -45.41 15.28
CA THR A 166 -23.09 -45.54 13.86
C THR A 166 -22.65 -46.91 13.34
N VAL A 167 -23.45 -47.53 12.48
CA VAL A 167 -23.11 -48.79 11.78
C VAL A 167 -22.76 -48.52 10.32
N ALA A 168 -21.90 -49.36 9.72
CA ALA A 168 -21.47 -49.21 8.33
C ALA A 168 -22.63 -49.46 7.36
N SER A 169 -23.37 -50.55 7.55
CA SER A 169 -24.55 -50.87 6.75
C SER A 169 -25.58 -51.67 7.55
N LEU A 170 -26.83 -51.65 7.09
CA LEU A 170 -27.91 -52.48 7.62
C LEU A 170 -28.63 -53.19 6.47
N THR A 171 -28.57 -54.52 6.46
CA THR A 171 -29.31 -55.38 5.52
C THR A 171 -30.35 -56.18 6.29
N MET A 172 -31.62 -56.02 5.94
CA MET A 172 -32.75 -56.64 6.60
C MET A 172 -33.42 -57.66 5.69
N ILE A 173 -33.39 -58.93 6.09
CA ILE A 173 -33.99 -60.05 5.36
C ILE A 173 -35.36 -60.35 5.96
N ALA A 174 -36.41 -60.21 5.13
CA ALA A 174 -37.81 -60.39 5.49
C ALA A 174 -38.16 -59.76 6.86
N PRO A 175 -37.93 -58.43 7.05
CA PRO A 175 -37.98 -57.78 8.36
C PRO A 175 -39.38 -57.82 8.98
N ALA A 176 -39.52 -58.46 10.14
CA ALA A 176 -40.76 -58.49 10.88
C ALA A 176 -40.88 -57.26 11.81
N TYR A 177 -41.21 -56.10 11.23
CA TYR A 177 -41.45 -54.84 11.94
C TYR A 177 -42.83 -54.27 11.57
N GLY A 178 -43.69 -54.01 12.57
CA GLY A 178 -44.99 -53.36 12.36
C GLY A 178 -46.07 -54.17 11.61
N VAL A 179 -45.86 -55.47 11.34
CA VAL A 179 -46.83 -56.27 10.58
C VAL A 179 -47.93 -56.82 11.50
N SER A 180 -49.07 -56.12 11.58
CA SER A 180 -50.21 -56.48 12.44
C SER A 180 -51.26 -57.42 11.81
N ASN A 181 -50.92 -58.20 10.77
CA ASN A 181 -51.91 -58.97 10.00
C ASN A 181 -51.65 -60.49 9.94
N SER A 182 -51.18 -61.11 11.03
CA SER A 182 -51.38 -62.54 11.20
C SER A 182 -52.70 -62.76 11.95
N SER A 183 -53.61 -63.57 11.38
CA SER A 183 -54.80 -64.06 12.09
C SER A 183 -54.46 -65.07 13.19
N ASP A 184 -53.20 -65.08 13.64
CA ASP A 184 -52.65 -66.06 14.55
C ASP A 184 -52.84 -65.59 15.99
N LYS A 185 -53.66 -66.32 16.75
CA LYS A 185 -53.90 -66.00 18.17
C LYS A 185 -52.62 -66.14 19.01
N GLN A 186 -51.58 -66.81 18.51
CA GLN A 186 -50.25 -66.89 19.14
C GLN A 186 -49.48 -65.56 19.13
N TRP A 187 -49.65 -64.73 18.08
CA TRP A 187 -48.92 -63.46 17.92
C TRP A 187 -49.19 -62.45 19.04
N LYS A 188 -50.31 -62.60 19.76
CA LYS A 188 -50.72 -61.72 20.89
C LYS A 188 -50.07 -62.06 22.23
N GLN A 189 -49.34 -63.17 22.34
CA GLN A 189 -48.67 -63.57 23.59
C GLN A 189 -47.17 -63.25 23.61
N GLU A 190 -46.63 -62.67 22.53
CA GLU A 190 -45.19 -62.47 22.34
C GLU A 190 -44.72 -61.11 22.88
N SER A 191 -43.63 -61.12 23.63
CA SER A 191 -43.26 -60.06 24.55
C SER A 191 -42.55 -58.88 23.88
N GLY A 192 -43.31 -57.80 23.68
CA GLY A 192 -42.80 -56.45 23.39
C GLY A 192 -42.64 -56.09 21.91
N TYR A 193 -42.80 -57.03 20.97
CA TYR A 193 -42.66 -56.76 19.52
C TYR A 193 -43.93 -56.22 18.85
N VAL A 194 -45.10 -56.47 19.44
CA VAL A 194 -46.40 -55.98 18.95
C VAL A 194 -46.53 -54.48 19.24
N ASP A 195 -46.95 -53.68 18.24
CA ASP A 195 -47.06 -52.21 18.29
C ASP A 195 -45.74 -51.49 18.62
N LEU A 196 -44.60 -52.11 18.33
CA LEU A 196 -43.28 -51.51 18.52
C LEU A 196 -43.16 -50.22 17.70
N ALA A 197 -43.01 -49.10 18.39
CA ALA A 197 -42.73 -47.80 17.79
C ALA A 197 -41.22 -47.51 17.84
N VAL A 198 -40.60 -47.33 16.66
CA VAL A 198 -39.22 -46.87 16.51
C VAL A 198 -39.21 -45.57 15.70
N ASP A 199 -38.42 -44.59 16.14
CA ASP A 199 -38.10 -43.39 15.35
C ASP A 199 -37.13 -43.78 14.23
N LEU A 200 -37.70 -44.19 13.10
CA LEU A 200 -36.94 -44.63 11.93
C LEU A 200 -36.09 -43.50 11.33
N SER A 201 -36.47 -42.23 11.52
CA SER A 201 -35.66 -41.08 11.08
C SER A 201 -34.40 -40.96 11.94
N GLN A 202 -34.51 -41.19 13.26
CA GLN A 202 -33.35 -41.26 14.15
C GLN A 202 -32.45 -42.43 13.81
N VAL A 203 -33.02 -43.61 13.57
CA VAL A 203 -32.25 -44.82 13.23
C VAL A 203 -31.53 -44.66 11.88
N ARG A 204 -32.19 -44.09 10.87
CA ARG A 204 -31.58 -43.87 9.55
C ARG A 204 -30.31 -43.01 9.60
N ARG A 205 -30.27 -42.01 10.48
CA ARG A 205 -29.08 -41.15 10.70
C ARG A 205 -27.88 -41.91 11.29
N LYS A 206 -28.10 -43.10 11.86
CA LYS A 206 -27.06 -43.94 12.47
C LYS A 206 -26.55 -45.05 11.54
N ILE A 207 -27.03 -45.11 10.30
CA ILE A 207 -26.60 -46.09 9.30
C ILE A 207 -25.86 -45.32 8.21
N ALA A 208 -24.57 -45.58 8.05
CA ALA A 208 -23.71 -44.83 7.13
C ALA A 208 -24.12 -45.05 5.67
N GLN A 209 -24.45 -46.29 5.31
CA GLN A 209 -24.92 -46.64 3.97
C GLN A 209 -26.45 -46.68 3.89
N ARG A 210 -26.98 -46.58 2.67
CA ARG A 210 -28.42 -46.79 2.43
C ARG A 210 -28.79 -48.23 2.87
N PRO A 211 -29.77 -48.41 3.78
CA PRO A 211 -30.16 -49.75 4.23
C PRO A 211 -30.73 -50.57 3.07
N THR A 212 -30.65 -51.90 3.14
CA THR A 212 -31.23 -52.81 2.14
C THR A 212 -32.26 -53.71 2.77
N ILE A 213 -33.42 -53.87 2.14
CA ILE A 213 -34.45 -54.84 2.52
C ILE A 213 -34.49 -55.94 1.46
N ILE A 214 -34.27 -57.19 1.86
CA ILE A 214 -34.35 -58.36 1.00
C ILE A 214 -35.65 -59.11 1.33
N TYR A 215 -36.49 -59.37 0.33
CA TYR A 215 -37.71 -60.16 0.48
C TYR A 215 -37.96 -61.03 -0.76
N SER A 216 -38.95 -61.92 -0.70
CA SER A 216 -39.21 -62.94 -1.72
C SER A 216 -40.73 -63.07 -1.93
N ASP A 217 -41.21 -64.23 -2.36
CA ASP A 217 -42.63 -64.59 -2.57
C ASP A 217 -43.38 -64.76 -1.23
N ASP A 218 -43.20 -63.82 -0.31
CA ASP A 218 -43.96 -63.72 0.93
C ASP A 218 -45.44 -63.37 0.65
N ALA A 219 -46.32 -63.54 1.64
CA ALA A 219 -47.72 -63.14 1.50
C ALA A 219 -47.82 -61.64 1.17
N ASP A 220 -48.74 -61.24 0.28
CA ASP A 220 -48.87 -59.85 -0.21
C ASP A 220 -48.88 -58.79 0.90
N VAL A 221 -49.47 -59.12 2.04
CA VAL A 221 -49.56 -58.24 3.21
C VAL A 221 -48.19 -57.98 3.86
N LEU A 222 -47.29 -58.98 3.88
CA LEU A 222 -45.91 -58.84 4.35
C LEU A 222 -45.11 -57.97 3.38
N ASN A 223 -45.24 -58.20 2.08
CA ASN A 223 -44.57 -57.42 1.03
C ASN A 223 -44.96 -55.93 1.07
N GLN A 224 -46.24 -55.63 1.32
CA GLN A 224 -46.69 -54.25 1.54
C GLN A 224 -46.06 -53.62 2.78
N GLY A 225 -45.92 -54.38 3.88
CA GLY A 225 -45.23 -53.94 5.09
C GLY A 225 -43.75 -53.64 4.86
N PHE A 226 -43.05 -54.50 4.11
CA PHE A 226 -41.64 -54.30 3.74
C PHE A 226 -41.45 -53.05 2.87
N ALA A 227 -42.34 -52.82 1.90
CA ALA A 227 -42.29 -51.63 1.05
C ALA A 227 -42.54 -50.35 1.86
N GLN A 228 -43.47 -50.38 2.81
CA GLN A 228 -43.73 -49.24 3.70
C GLN A 228 -42.52 -48.93 4.59
N LEU A 229 -41.95 -49.94 5.24
CA LEU A 229 -40.73 -49.79 6.04
C LEU A 229 -39.56 -49.27 5.18
N GLY A 230 -39.41 -49.78 3.96
CA GLY A 230 -38.40 -49.33 3.02
C GLY A 230 -38.56 -47.85 2.65
N LYS A 231 -39.78 -47.37 2.47
CA LYS A 231 -40.08 -45.95 2.22
C LYS A 231 -39.74 -45.08 3.43
N GLU A 232 -40.09 -45.52 4.64
CA GLU A 232 -39.86 -44.76 5.88
C GLU A 232 -38.39 -44.69 6.29
N LEU A 233 -37.62 -45.77 6.07
CA LEU A 233 -36.17 -45.80 6.30
C LEU A 233 -35.35 -45.28 5.10
N GLY A 234 -35.96 -45.06 3.94
CA GLY A 234 -35.23 -44.76 2.71
C GLY A 234 -34.35 -45.92 2.22
N ALA A 235 -34.74 -47.17 2.50
CA ALA A 235 -34.00 -48.37 2.13
C ALA A 235 -34.08 -48.68 0.62
N ALA A 236 -33.10 -49.41 0.09
CA ALA A 236 -33.21 -50.11 -1.18
C ALA A 236 -33.95 -51.45 -0.96
N THR A 237 -34.65 -51.92 -1.98
CA THR A 237 -35.39 -53.20 -1.92
C THR A 237 -34.86 -54.19 -2.93
N GLN A 238 -34.58 -55.41 -2.50
CA GLN A 238 -34.15 -56.53 -3.32
C GLN A 238 -35.19 -57.64 -3.23
N TYR A 239 -35.79 -57.99 -4.37
CA TYR A 239 -36.79 -59.06 -4.47
C TYR A 239 -36.15 -60.30 -5.09
N GLU A 240 -36.24 -61.44 -4.40
CA GLU A 240 -35.69 -62.72 -4.86
C GLU A 240 -36.80 -63.77 -5.05
N PRO A 241 -37.26 -64.00 -6.29
CA PRO A 241 -38.38 -64.91 -6.53
C PRO A 241 -38.00 -66.38 -6.26
N GLY A 242 -38.98 -67.18 -5.84
CA GLY A 242 -38.88 -68.63 -5.66
C GLY A 242 -38.29 -69.09 -4.33
N LYS A 243 -38.01 -68.18 -3.38
CA LYS A 243 -37.36 -68.52 -2.09
C LYS A 243 -38.31 -68.56 -0.87
N GLY A 244 -39.58 -68.18 -1.04
CA GLY A 244 -40.59 -68.10 0.04
C GLY A 244 -40.16 -67.19 1.20
N HIS A 245 -40.78 -67.33 2.38
CA HIS A 245 -40.45 -66.58 3.60
C HIS A 245 -39.14 -67.05 4.27
N PHE A 246 -38.05 -67.22 3.51
CA PHE A 246 -36.67 -67.58 3.91
C PHE A 246 -36.51 -68.60 5.08
N PHE A 247 -37.55 -69.39 5.38
CA PHE A 247 -37.73 -70.16 6.61
C PHE A 247 -38.75 -71.32 6.46
N THR A 248 -38.92 -71.92 5.26
CA THR A 248 -39.76 -73.13 5.13
C THR A 248 -38.94 -74.41 5.26
N ALA A 249 -39.39 -75.33 6.12
CA ALA A 249 -38.64 -76.43 6.73
C ALA A 249 -38.10 -77.56 5.81
N GLU A 250 -38.25 -77.48 4.48
CA GLU A 250 -37.83 -78.57 3.58
C GLU A 250 -36.83 -78.18 2.48
N LYS A 251 -36.44 -76.90 2.38
CA LYS A 251 -35.28 -76.37 1.60
C LYS A 251 -35.30 -74.85 1.72
N SER A 252 -34.70 -74.29 2.76
CA SER A 252 -34.53 -72.83 2.83
C SER A 252 -33.30 -72.43 2.04
N LEU A 253 -33.48 -71.60 1.01
CA LEU A 253 -32.38 -71.04 0.22
C LEU A 253 -31.99 -69.69 0.83
N ALA A 254 -30.74 -69.57 1.27
CA ALA A 254 -30.20 -68.28 1.70
C ALA A 254 -30.31 -67.23 0.57
N PRO A 255 -30.66 -65.97 0.87
CA PRO A 255 -30.61 -64.88 -0.10
C PRO A 255 -29.18 -64.61 -0.56
N GLU A 256 -29.03 -63.94 -1.69
CA GLU A 256 -27.72 -63.45 -2.11
C GLU A 256 -27.44 -62.10 -1.43
N ILE A 257 -26.52 -62.10 -0.46
CA ILE A 257 -26.14 -60.88 0.25
C ILE A 257 -24.82 -60.36 -0.30
N THR A 258 -24.87 -59.16 -0.86
CA THR A 258 -23.67 -58.39 -1.21
C THR A 258 -23.57 -57.20 -0.26
N LEU A 259 -22.54 -57.18 0.57
CA LEU A 259 -22.21 -56.04 1.42
C LEU A 259 -21.02 -55.29 0.78
N PRO A 260 -21.07 -53.95 0.64
CA PRO A 260 -19.96 -53.23 0.04
C PRO A 260 -18.80 -53.08 1.04
N LEU A 261 -17.72 -53.83 0.79
CA LEU A 261 -16.43 -53.73 1.51
C LEU A 261 -15.68 -52.43 1.19
N SER A 262 -16.04 -51.83 0.07
CA SER A 262 -15.27 -50.78 -0.55
C SER A 262 -16.09 -50.03 -1.56
N GLU A 263 -15.80 -48.75 -1.73
CA GLU A 263 -16.31 -47.93 -2.81
C GLU A 263 -15.23 -47.68 -3.86
N LYS A 264 -15.65 -47.53 -5.11
CA LYS A 264 -14.77 -47.10 -6.20
C LYS A 264 -14.87 -45.58 -6.34
N LEU A 265 -13.77 -44.88 -6.11
CA LEU A 265 -13.68 -43.43 -6.21
C LEU A 265 -12.78 -43.03 -7.37
N ILE A 266 -13.10 -41.93 -8.04
CA ILE A 266 -12.31 -41.33 -9.10
C ILE A 266 -11.91 -39.92 -8.69
N LEU A 267 -10.60 -39.66 -8.72
CA LEU A 267 -9.96 -38.37 -8.41
C LEU A 267 -8.57 -38.30 -9.05
N ALA A 268 -7.96 -37.11 -9.07
CA ALA A 268 -6.60 -36.94 -9.56
C ALA A 268 -5.59 -37.71 -8.69
N GLU A 269 -4.56 -38.29 -9.32
CA GLU A 269 -3.53 -39.09 -8.65
C GLU A 269 -2.84 -38.31 -7.53
N GLU A 270 -2.48 -37.05 -7.81
CA GLU A 270 -1.80 -36.15 -6.86
C GLU A 270 -2.72 -35.71 -5.72
N ALA A 271 -4.04 -35.90 -5.82
CA ALA A 271 -5.00 -35.56 -4.79
C ALA A 271 -5.29 -36.72 -3.82
N LEU A 272 -4.79 -37.94 -4.08
CA LEU A 272 -5.10 -39.15 -3.30
C LEU A 272 -4.77 -39.00 -1.82
N GLU A 273 -3.51 -38.72 -1.48
CA GLU A 273 -3.06 -38.64 -0.08
C GLU A 273 -3.76 -37.53 0.72
N ARG A 274 -4.08 -36.42 0.06
CA ARG A 274 -4.75 -35.25 0.67
C ARG A 274 -6.23 -35.53 0.89
N THR A 275 -6.89 -36.17 -0.07
CA THR A 275 -8.35 -36.37 -0.08
C THR A 275 -8.74 -37.57 0.78
N LEU A 276 -8.03 -38.70 0.63
CA LEU A 276 -8.34 -39.99 1.25
C LEU A 276 -7.84 -40.07 2.68
N GLN A 277 -8.43 -39.22 3.53
CA GLN A 277 -8.16 -39.16 4.95
C GLN A 277 -9.45 -39.25 5.76
N ASP A 278 -9.38 -39.89 6.93
CA ASP A 278 -10.49 -39.95 7.87
C ASP A 278 -10.79 -38.59 8.54
N GLU A 279 -11.80 -38.54 9.42
CA GLU A 279 -12.18 -37.31 10.14
C GLU A 279 -11.08 -36.79 11.09
N LYS A 280 -10.06 -37.60 11.38
CA LYS A 280 -8.88 -37.26 12.21
C LYS A 280 -7.64 -36.98 11.35
N HIS A 281 -7.81 -36.80 10.05
CA HIS A 281 -6.73 -36.55 9.08
C HIS A 281 -5.70 -37.69 9.02
N GLN A 282 -6.11 -38.92 9.32
CA GLN A 282 -5.28 -40.11 9.12
C GLN A 282 -5.53 -40.69 7.73
N PRO A 283 -4.49 -41.14 7.00
CA PRO A 283 -4.66 -41.76 5.69
C PRO A 283 -5.58 -42.99 5.74
N LEU A 284 -6.48 -43.09 4.78
CA LEU A 284 -7.30 -44.29 4.55
C LEU A 284 -6.51 -45.33 3.75
N GLU A 285 -6.78 -46.62 3.97
CA GLU A 285 -6.27 -47.68 3.09
C GLU A 285 -7.08 -47.72 1.79
N TYR A 286 -6.37 -47.68 0.66
CA TYR A 286 -6.95 -47.77 -0.68
C TYR A 286 -6.07 -48.57 -1.63
N ASP A 287 -6.70 -49.23 -2.60
CA ASP A 287 -6.03 -49.91 -3.71
C ASP A 287 -6.27 -49.12 -5.01
N VAL A 288 -5.22 -48.77 -5.74
CA VAL A 288 -5.35 -48.18 -7.08
C VAL A 288 -5.73 -49.28 -8.07
N LEU A 289 -6.94 -49.21 -8.62
CA LEU A 289 -7.45 -50.20 -9.58
C LEU A 289 -6.92 -49.94 -10.98
N ARG A 290 -6.93 -48.67 -11.41
CA ARG A 290 -6.37 -48.22 -12.67
C ARG A 290 -6.04 -46.74 -12.65
N THR A 291 -5.12 -46.35 -13.53
CA THR A 291 -4.69 -44.97 -13.77
C THR A 291 -4.92 -44.62 -15.24
N PHE A 292 -5.45 -43.44 -15.52
CA PHE A 292 -5.84 -43.02 -16.87
C PHE A 292 -5.78 -41.48 -17.02
N PRO A 293 -5.63 -40.95 -18.25
CA PRO A 293 -5.66 -39.51 -18.48
C PRO A 293 -7.07 -38.93 -18.35
N GLY A 294 -7.18 -37.66 -17.93
CA GLY A 294 -8.46 -36.97 -17.77
C GLY A 294 -9.30 -36.91 -19.04
N SER A 295 -8.66 -36.97 -20.22
CA SER A 295 -9.33 -37.08 -21.52
C SER A 295 -10.29 -38.27 -21.63
N GLU A 296 -10.11 -39.36 -20.86
CA GLU A 296 -11.07 -40.47 -20.80
C GLU A 296 -12.39 -40.11 -20.10
N LEU A 297 -12.40 -39.11 -19.22
CA LEU A 297 -13.61 -38.66 -18.50
C LEU A 297 -14.44 -37.68 -19.33
N VAL A 298 -13.79 -36.94 -20.23
CA VAL A 298 -14.45 -35.90 -21.04
C VAL A 298 -15.57 -36.50 -21.88
N GLY A 299 -16.75 -35.89 -21.82
CA GLY A 299 -17.96 -36.33 -22.51
C GLY A 299 -18.80 -37.37 -21.76
N LYS A 300 -18.30 -37.96 -20.67
CA LYS A 300 -19.09 -38.90 -19.85
C LYS A 300 -20.19 -38.17 -19.08
N LYS A 301 -21.27 -38.90 -18.82
CA LYS A 301 -22.42 -38.44 -18.03
C LYS A 301 -22.26 -38.79 -16.56
N TYR A 302 -22.84 -37.98 -15.69
CA TYR A 302 -22.91 -38.24 -14.26
C TYR A 302 -24.34 -38.02 -13.74
N GLN A 303 -24.66 -38.65 -12.61
CA GLN A 303 -25.95 -38.49 -11.97
C GLN A 303 -26.05 -37.11 -11.28
N PRO A 304 -27.05 -36.27 -11.58
CA PRO A 304 -27.18 -34.97 -10.93
C PRO A 304 -27.47 -35.09 -9.43
N LEU A 305 -27.07 -34.07 -8.67
CA LEU A 305 -27.33 -33.97 -7.23
C LEU A 305 -28.84 -33.85 -6.95
N GLY A 306 -29.32 -34.46 -5.86
CA GLY A 306 -30.72 -34.42 -5.42
C GLY A 306 -31.20 -33.07 -4.85
N THR A 307 -30.93 -31.95 -5.53
CA THR A 307 -31.26 -30.58 -5.10
C THR A 307 -32.70 -30.18 -5.42
N GLY A 308 -33.38 -30.90 -6.31
CA GLY A 308 -34.75 -30.59 -6.73
C GLY A 308 -34.85 -29.39 -7.68
N SER A 309 -33.75 -29.01 -8.33
CA SER A 309 -33.71 -27.87 -9.26
C SER A 309 -34.46 -28.15 -10.55
N THR A 310 -35.04 -27.10 -11.15
CA THR A 310 -35.73 -27.20 -12.46
C THR A 310 -34.76 -26.95 -13.62
N TRP A 311 -33.67 -27.72 -13.66
CA TRP A 311 -32.61 -27.55 -14.66
C TRP A 311 -33.16 -27.46 -16.09
N PRO A 312 -32.50 -26.70 -16.99
CA PRO A 312 -32.92 -26.62 -18.38
C PRO A 312 -32.78 -28.00 -19.06
N GLY A 313 -33.80 -28.45 -19.78
CA GLY A 313 -33.74 -29.71 -20.53
C GLY A 313 -32.70 -29.62 -21.66
N SER A 314 -31.57 -30.31 -21.49
CA SER A 314 -30.47 -30.32 -22.47
C SER A 314 -29.61 -31.58 -22.33
N ASP A 315 -29.27 -32.21 -23.45
CA ASP A 315 -28.34 -33.34 -23.47
C ASP A 315 -26.88 -32.92 -23.22
N LYS A 316 -26.60 -31.61 -23.07
CA LYS A 316 -25.26 -31.10 -22.78
C LYS A 316 -24.96 -30.96 -21.29
N ILE A 317 -25.98 -30.86 -20.44
CA ILE A 317 -25.78 -30.72 -19.00
C ILE A 317 -25.59 -32.08 -18.33
N HIS A 318 -25.06 -32.06 -17.12
CA HIS A 318 -24.62 -33.23 -16.36
C HIS A 318 -23.60 -34.09 -17.13
N THR A 319 -22.69 -33.41 -17.82
CA THR A 319 -21.58 -33.97 -18.60
C THR A 319 -20.24 -33.44 -18.05
N ILE A 320 -19.18 -34.23 -18.21
CA ILE A 320 -17.82 -33.83 -17.86
C ILE A 320 -17.16 -33.13 -19.05
N TYR A 321 -16.55 -31.96 -18.82
CA TYR A 321 -15.88 -31.15 -19.84
C TYR A 321 -14.38 -30.98 -19.55
N ALA A 322 -13.60 -30.76 -20.61
CA ALA A 322 -12.18 -30.43 -20.50
C ALA A 322 -12.02 -28.96 -20.08
N ALA A 323 -11.15 -28.71 -19.11
CA ALA A 323 -10.79 -27.38 -18.64
C ALA A 323 -9.32 -27.34 -18.17
N ASP A 324 -8.55 -26.40 -18.69
CA ASP A 324 -7.13 -26.21 -18.38
C ASP A 324 -6.90 -25.54 -17.01
N PHE A 325 -7.85 -24.76 -16.51
CA PHE A 325 -7.80 -24.14 -15.18
C PHE A 325 -7.90 -25.15 -14.02
N VAL A 326 -8.28 -26.40 -14.29
CA VAL A 326 -8.33 -27.46 -13.27
C VAL A 326 -6.90 -27.88 -12.92
N SER A 327 -6.56 -27.80 -11.63
CA SER A 327 -5.21 -28.10 -11.11
C SER A 327 -5.23 -29.16 -9.99
N HIS A 328 -4.05 -29.68 -9.64
CA HIS A 328 -3.86 -30.61 -8.51
C HIS A 328 -3.51 -29.91 -7.19
N GLU A 329 -3.27 -28.58 -7.21
CA GLU A 329 -2.83 -27.83 -6.03
C GLU A 329 -3.88 -27.79 -4.91
N SER A 330 -5.17 -27.93 -5.25
CA SER A 330 -6.27 -27.96 -4.28
C SER A 330 -7.42 -28.86 -4.75
N GLY A 331 -8.29 -29.27 -3.82
CA GLY A 331 -9.45 -30.12 -4.12
C GLY A 331 -9.07 -31.54 -4.54
N THR A 332 -9.87 -32.10 -5.46
CA THR A 332 -9.82 -33.50 -5.91
C THR A 332 -9.32 -33.66 -7.35
N GLY A 333 -9.04 -32.54 -8.04
CA GLY A 333 -8.80 -32.52 -9.49
C GLY A 333 -10.06 -32.65 -10.35
N ILE A 334 -11.25 -32.66 -9.76
CA ILE A 334 -12.54 -32.61 -10.48
C ILE A 334 -13.34 -31.44 -9.90
N VAL A 335 -13.74 -30.49 -10.75
CA VAL A 335 -14.35 -29.24 -10.31
C VAL A 335 -15.84 -29.21 -10.63
N HIS A 336 -16.66 -28.83 -9.64
CA HIS A 336 -18.06 -28.51 -9.85
C HIS A 336 -18.21 -27.21 -10.65
N ILE A 337 -19.06 -27.23 -11.68
CA ILE A 337 -19.28 -26.06 -12.53
C ILE A 337 -20.75 -25.61 -12.46
N ALA A 338 -20.93 -24.33 -12.12
CA ALA A 338 -22.20 -23.61 -12.11
C ALA A 338 -22.04 -22.29 -12.89
N PRO A 339 -22.31 -22.28 -14.21
CA PRO A 339 -21.99 -21.15 -15.11
C PRO A 339 -22.59 -19.79 -14.73
N ALA A 340 -23.59 -19.76 -13.85
CA ALA A 340 -24.17 -18.52 -13.36
C ALA A 340 -23.33 -17.84 -12.26
N TYR A 341 -22.36 -18.50 -11.63
CA TYR A 341 -21.73 -18.04 -10.39
C TYR A 341 -20.20 -18.13 -10.35
N GLY A 342 -19.56 -18.53 -11.45
CA GLY A 342 -18.10 -18.52 -11.62
C GLY A 342 -17.72 -17.93 -12.98
N GLU A 343 -16.60 -17.22 -13.07
CA GLU A 343 -16.12 -16.63 -14.32
C GLU A 343 -15.62 -17.71 -15.28
N ASP A 344 -14.73 -18.58 -14.81
CA ASP A 344 -14.25 -19.75 -15.56
C ASP A 344 -15.42 -20.69 -15.92
N ASP A 345 -16.36 -20.89 -14.99
CA ASP A 345 -17.59 -21.65 -15.21
C ASP A 345 -18.45 -21.07 -16.34
N PHE A 346 -18.57 -19.74 -16.38
CA PHE A 346 -19.35 -19.02 -17.37
C PHE A 346 -18.70 -19.15 -18.77
N GLU A 347 -17.40 -18.92 -18.88
CA GLU A 347 -16.68 -19.04 -20.14
C GLU A 347 -16.66 -20.49 -20.65
N LEU A 348 -16.49 -21.48 -19.75
CA LEU A 348 -16.61 -22.90 -20.12
C LEU A 348 -18.03 -23.25 -20.61
N GLY A 349 -19.06 -22.76 -19.93
CA GLY A 349 -20.45 -22.93 -20.34
C GLY A 349 -20.72 -22.31 -21.71
N LYS A 350 -20.26 -21.07 -21.91
CA LYS A 350 -20.37 -20.32 -23.18
C LYS A 350 -19.67 -21.02 -24.33
N ALA A 351 -18.43 -21.50 -24.13
CA ALA A 351 -17.67 -22.25 -25.13
C ALA A 351 -18.39 -23.54 -25.60
N ASN A 352 -19.17 -24.16 -24.72
CA ASN A 352 -19.93 -25.38 -25.01
C ASN A 352 -21.41 -25.14 -25.39
N GLY A 353 -21.83 -23.87 -25.43
CA GLY A 353 -23.22 -23.48 -25.73
C GLY A 353 -24.21 -23.91 -24.65
N ILE A 354 -23.83 -23.80 -23.38
CA ILE A 354 -24.65 -24.06 -22.20
C ILE A 354 -24.95 -22.71 -21.54
N ALA A 355 -26.23 -22.36 -21.44
CA ALA A 355 -26.66 -21.11 -20.84
C ALA A 355 -26.50 -21.14 -19.30
N PRO A 356 -26.17 -19.99 -18.67
CA PRO A 356 -26.18 -19.87 -17.21
C PRO A 356 -27.55 -20.17 -16.64
N PHE A 357 -27.59 -20.98 -15.58
CA PHE A 357 -28.82 -21.32 -14.86
C PHE A 357 -28.85 -20.62 -13.50
N HIS A 358 -29.75 -19.65 -13.37
CA HIS A 358 -29.91 -18.86 -12.16
C HIS A 358 -30.94 -19.50 -11.23
N VAL A 359 -30.52 -19.69 -9.98
CA VAL A 359 -31.35 -20.20 -8.88
C VAL A 359 -31.44 -19.22 -7.71
N ILE A 360 -30.78 -18.05 -7.80
CA ILE A 360 -30.69 -17.01 -6.77
C ILE A 360 -31.06 -15.65 -7.38
N ASP A 361 -31.86 -14.85 -6.66
CA ASP A 361 -32.25 -13.51 -7.05
C ASP A 361 -31.23 -12.41 -6.69
N ASP A 362 -31.56 -11.15 -7.00
CA ASP A 362 -30.68 -9.99 -6.79
C ASP A 362 -30.46 -9.65 -5.30
N ASN A 363 -31.28 -10.23 -4.41
CA ASN A 363 -31.21 -10.03 -2.97
C ASN A 363 -30.52 -11.20 -2.24
N GLY A 364 -30.08 -12.23 -2.96
CA GLY A 364 -29.39 -13.39 -2.38
C GLY A 364 -30.33 -14.49 -1.86
N TYR A 365 -31.56 -14.57 -2.37
CA TYR A 365 -32.53 -15.61 -2.02
C TYR A 365 -32.68 -16.65 -3.13
N TYR A 366 -32.81 -17.92 -2.76
CA TYR A 366 -33.10 -18.98 -3.72
C TYR A 366 -34.50 -18.83 -4.31
N THR A 367 -34.61 -18.88 -5.64
CA THR A 367 -35.87 -18.78 -6.39
C THR A 367 -36.38 -20.12 -6.91
N ASP A 368 -35.52 -21.14 -6.90
CA ASP A 368 -35.76 -22.51 -7.36
C ASP A 368 -35.13 -23.53 -6.39
N SER A 369 -35.24 -24.83 -6.69
CA SER A 369 -34.79 -25.99 -5.91
C SER A 369 -35.58 -26.24 -4.61
N ASN A 370 -35.19 -27.29 -3.88
CA ASN A 370 -35.70 -27.58 -2.54
C ASN A 370 -35.40 -26.46 -1.52
N TYR A 371 -34.53 -25.52 -1.86
CA TYR A 371 -34.08 -24.42 -0.98
C TYR A 371 -34.79 -23.09 -1.26
N LYS A 372 -35.80 -23.07 -2.13
CA LYS A 372 -36.55 -21.86 -2.50
C LYS A 372 -37.01 -21.05 -1.29
N GLY A 373 -36.71 -19.76 -1.29
CA GLY A 373 -37.04 -18.79 -0.24
C GLY A 373 -35.98 -18.66 0.86
N LEU A 374 -34.95 -19.51 0.87
CA LEU A 374 -33.84 -19.40 1.82
C LEU A 374 -32.82 -18.35 1.35
N GLU A 375 -32.23 -17.64 2.31
CA GLU A 375 -31.11 -16.72 2.07
C GLU A 375 -29.80 -17.52 2.03
N VAL A 376 -28.91 -17.19 1.08
CA VAL A 376 -27.70 -17.98 0.76
C VAL A 376 -26.74 -18.12 1.95
N TRP A 377 -26.39 -17.03 2.62
CA TRP A 377 -25.31 -17.03 3.61
C TRP A 377 -25.71 -17.70 4.93
N ASP A 378 -26.95 -17.52 5.37
CA ASP A 378 -27.48 -18.09 6.61
C ASP A 378 -27.77 -19.59 6.48
N ASN A 379 -27.98 -20.10 5.26
CA ASN A 379 -28.43 -21.48 5.02
C ASN A 379 -27.38 -22.40 4.38
N ASN A 380 -26.16 -21.93 4.16
CA ASN A 380 -25.10 -22.74 3.53
C ASN A 380 -24.80 -24.05 4.29
N LYS A 381 -24.76 -23.98 5.64
CA LYS A 381 -24.60 -25.14 6.53
C LYS A 381 -25.76 -26.13 6.43
N PHE A 382 -26.97 -25.63 6.23
CA PHE A 382 -28.17 -26.45 6.10
C PHE A 382 -28.12 -27.26 4.79
N ILE A 383 -27.75 -26.62 3.67
CA ILE A 383 -27.59 -27.28 2.37
C ILE A 383 -26.57 -28.41 2.46
N ALA A 384 -25.43 -28.16 3.13
CA ALA A 384 -24.40 -29.17 3.38
C ALA A 384 -24.94 -30.44 4.04
N LYS A 385 -25.70 -30.23 5.13
CA LYS A 385 -26.26 -31.30 5.94
C LYS A 385 -27.33 -32.08 5.18
N ASP A 386 -28.22 -31.39 4.47
CA ASP A 386 -29.26 -32.01 3.64
C ASP A 386 -28.66 -32.90 2.53
N LEU A 387 -27.62 -32.42 1.82
CA LEU A 387 -26.95 -33.21 0.79
C LEU A 387 -26.17 -34.40 1.37
N LYS A 388 -25.57 -34.25 2.56
CA LYS A 388 -24.94 -35.37 3.28
C LYS A 388 -25.97 -36.43 3.69
N GLU A 389 -27.14 -36.02 4.20
CA GLU A 389 -28.24 -36.93 4.55
C GLU A 389 -28.80 -37.67 3.32
N LYS A 390 -28.74 -37.05 2.14
CA LYS A 390 -29.10 -37.64 0.84
C LYS A 390 -28.01 -38.52 0.21
N GLY A 391 -26.84 -38.63 0.85
CA GLY A 391 -25.72 -39.46 0.37
C GLY A 391 -24.95 -38.85 -0.81
N ALA A 392 -25.03 -37.54 -1.03
CA ALA A 392 -24.33 -36.85 -2.12
C ALA A 392 -23.01 -36.18 -1.70
N VAL A 393 -22.65 -36.28 -0.42
CA VAL A 393 -21.45 -35.65 0.16
C VAL A 393 -20.57 -36.73 0.78
N TRP A 394 -19.37 -36.89 0.24
CA TRP A 394 -18.37 -37.82 0.75
C TRP A 394 -17.71 -37.28 2.02
N LYS A 395 -17.28 -36.01 1.98
CA LYS A 395 -16.60 -35.34 3.10
C LYS A 395 -16.92 -33.85 3.15
N ILE A 396 -17.04 -33.32 4.38
CA ILE A 396 -17.16 -31.88 4.66
C ILE A 396 -15.88 -31.45 5.35
N GLU A 397 -15.17 -30.50 4.76
CA GLU A 397 -13.97 -29.90 5.35
C GLU A 397 -14.22 -28.43 5.73
N TYR A 398 -13.43 -27.91 6.67
CA TYR A 398 -13.48 -26.52 7.08
C TYR A 398 -12.15 -25.86 6.72
N ILE A 399 -12.19 -24.88 5.81
CA ILE A 399 -10.99 -24.10 5.45
C ILE A 399 -11.16 -22.66 5.88
N ARG A 400 -10.01 -22.04 6.14
CA ARG A 400 -9.92 -20.63 6.47
C ARG A 400 -9.14 -19.95 5.35
N HIS A 401 -9.82 -19.15 4.53
CA HIS A 401 -9.22 -18.53 3.35
C HIS A 401 -9.66 -17.07 3.16
N GLU A 402 -9.03 -16.41 2.20
CA GLU A 402 -9.35 -15.06 1.79
C GLU A 402 -10.61 -15.04 0.92
N TYR A 403 -11.64 -14.28 1.31
CA TYR A 403 -12.89 -14.14 0.54
C TYR A 403 -13.19 -12.67 0.20
N PRO A 404 -13.82 -12.35 -0.95
CA PRO A 404 -14.18 -10.98 -1.30
C PRO A 404 -15.35 -10.43 -0.47
N PHE A 405 -15.16 -9.23 0.07
CA PHE A 405 -16.19 -8.48 0.79
C PHE A 405 -16.41 -7.10 0.17
N ASN A 406 -17.65 -6.63 0.25
CA ASN A 406 -17.98 -5.25 -0.07
C ASN A 406 -17.21 -4.33 0.91
N PRO A 407 -16.34 -3.45 0.41
CA PRO A 407 -15.51 -2.62 1.27
C PRO A 407 -16.32 -1.60 2.08
N ARG A 408 -17.58 -1.33 1.70
CA ARG A 408 -18.50 -0.43 2.41
C ARG A 408 -19.36 -1.18 3.42
N SER A 409 -20.21 -2.09 2.97
CA SER A 409 -21.17 -2.80 3.84
C SER A 409 -20.53 -3.90 4.67
N LYS A 410 -19.31 -4.34 4.33
CA LYS A 410 -18.64 -5.52 4.91
C LYS A 410 -19.42 -6.82 4.74
N GLN A 411 -20.35 -6.86 3.78
CA GLN A 411 -21.05 -8.08 3.38
C GLN A 411 -20.22 -8.86 2.36
N ARG A 412 -20.43 -10.18 2.31
CA ARG A 412 -19.80 -11.08 1.33
C ARG A 412 -20.27 -10.72 -0.09
N ILE A 413 -19.36 -10.77 -1.06
CA ILE A 413 -19.69 -10.59 -2.47
C ILE A 413 -19.95 -11.96 -3.09
N MET A 414 -20.96 -12.05 -3.95
CA MET A 414 -21.18 -13.23 -4.80
C MET A 414 -20.89 -12.89 -6.26
N TYR A 415 -20.27 -13.81 -6.98
CA TYR A 415 -20.19 -13.75 -8.42
C TYR A 415 -21.52 -14.19 -9.01
N ARG A 416 -22.05 -13.42 -9.96
CA ARG A 416 -23.28 -13.75 -10.66
C ARG A 416 -23.26 -13.22 -12.09
N ALA A 417 -23.58 -14.07 -13.05
CA ALA A 417 -23.76 -13.66 -14.44
C ALA A 417 -24.99 -12.75 -14.56
N ILE A 418 -24.80 -11.54 -15.10
CA ILE A 418 -25.89 -10.59 -15.36
C ILE A 418 -25.68 -9.93 -16.73
N PRO A 419 -26.75 -9.64 -17.48
CA PRO A 419 -26.63 -8.87 -18.71
C PRO A 419 -25.97 -7.51 -18.45
N SER A 420 -24.83 -7.27 -19.09
CA SER A 420 -24.01 -6.07 -18.93
C SER A 420 -23.46 -5.60 -20.28
N TRP A 421 -23.09 -4.34 -20.36
CA TRP A 421 -22.43 -3.75 -21.52
C TRP A 421 -20.95 -3.63 -21.25
N PHE A 422 -20.13 -4.08 -22.19
CA PHE A 422 -18.68 -4.12 -22.08
C PHE A 422 -18.05 -3.26 -23.17
N PHE A 423 -16.93 -2.64 -22.81
CA PHE A 423 -16.01 -1.97 -23.70
C PHE A 423 -14.93 -2.99 -24.09
N ASP A 424 -14.73 -3.19 -25.39
CA ASP A 424 -13.78 -4.17 -25.92
C ASP A 424 -12.34 -3.72 -25.68
N ILE A 425 -11.76 -4.20 -24.58
CA ILE A 425 -10.36 -3.92 -24.23
C ILE A 425 -9.45 -4.94 -24.91
N GLN A 426 -9.90 -6.18 -25.08
CA GLN A 426 -9.07 -7.21 -25.72
C GLN A 426 -8.60 -6.76 -27.11
N GLY A 427 -9.49 -6.19 -27.92
CA GLY A 427 -9.16 -5.67 -29.24
C GLY A 427 -8.17 -4.50 -29.22
N GLN A 428 -8.19 -3.68 -28.16
CA GLN A 428 -7.41 -2.43 -28.08
C GLN A 428 -6.03 -2.59 -27.44
N LYS A 429 -5.77 -3.70 -26.74
CA LYS A 429 -4.47 -3.95 -26.06
C LYS A 429 -3.23 -3.64 -26.90
N PRO A 430 -3.14 -4.06 -28.19
CA PRO A 430 -1.95 -3.78 -28.99
C PRO A 430 -1.69 -2.29 -29.16
N LEU A 431 -2.74 -1.50 -29.42
CA LEU A 431 -2.63 -0.04 -29.56
C LEU A 431 -2.26 0.58 -28.22
N MET A 432 -2.96 0.22 -27.14
CA MET A 432 -2.67 0.75 -25.80
C MET A 432 -1.20 0.52 -25.38
N LEU A 433 -0.61 -0.61 -25.75
CA LEU A 433 0.79 -0.91 -25.48
C LEU A 433 1.75 -0.08 -26.36
N ASP A 434 1.45 0.11 -27.66
CA ASP A 434 2.20 0.99 -28.57
C ASP A 434 2.22 2.44 -28.06
N GLU A 435 1.05 2.98 -27.74
CA GLU A 435 0.88 4.33 -27.22
C GLU A 435 1.69 4.55 -25.92
N ASN A 436 1.70 3.56 -25.02
CA ASN A 436 2.44 3.65 -23.74
C ASN A 436 3.96 3.78 -23.91
N GLU A 437 4.54 3.30 -25.02
CA GLU A 437 5.98 3.45 -25.29
C GLU A 437 6.39 4.92 -25.43
N HIS A 438 5.47 5.76 -25.91
CA HIS A 438 5.68 7.17 -26.17
C HIS A 438 5.42 8.06 -24.94
N ILE A 439 4.99 7.50 -23.82
CA ILE A 439 4.71 8.23 -22.57
C ILE A 439 5.97 8.28 -21.70
N ASN A 440 6.33 9.44 -21.18
CA ASN A 440 7.41 9.58 -20.21
C ASN A 440 6.91 9.33 -18.79
N TRP A 441 7.31 8.22 -18.18
CA TRP A 441 6.91 7.84 -16.82
C TRP A 441 7.99 8.17 -15.80
N PHE A 442 7.59 8.77 -14.70
CA PHE A 442 8.37 8.87 -13.47
C PHE A 442 7.57 8.26 -12.30
N PRO A 443 8.06 7.19 -11.66
CA PRO A 443 9.29 6.46 -11.95
C PRO A 443 9.26 5.67 -13.27
N ARG A 444 10.42 5.56 -13.94
CA ARG A 444 10.57 4.92 -15.26
C ARG A 444 10.12 3.46 -15.31
N HIS A 445 10.27 2.73 -14.20
CA HIS A 445 9.95 1.30 -14.15
C HIS A 445 8.44 1.02 -14.31
N LEU A 446 7.56 2.01 -14.16
CA LEU A 446 6.11 1.82 -14.31
C LEU A 446 5.69 1.54 -15.76
N LYS A 447 6.39 2.13 -16.75
CA LYS A 447 6.10 1.99 -18.18
C LYS A 447 5.96 0.53 -18.58
N HIS A 448 7.04 -0.26 -18.40
CA HIS A 448 7.06 -1.70 -18.72
C HIS A 448 6.70 -2.60 -17.53
N GLY A 449 6.52 -1.99 -16.35
CA GLY A 449 6.15 -2.66 -15.11
C GLY A 449 4.65 -2.65 -14.88
N ARG A 450 4.22 -2.04 -13.77
CA ARG A 450 2.82 -2.13 -13.29
C ARG A 450 1.79 -1.67 -14.32
N PHE A 451 2.08 -0.67 -15.16
CA PHE A 451 1.13 -0.15 -16.13
C PHE A 451 0.98 -1.08 -17.35
N ALA A 452 2.07 -1.41 -18.05
CA ALA A 452 2.02 -2.38 -19.16
C ALA A 452 1.46 -3.73 -18.74
N LYS A 453 1.87 -4.27 -17.59
CA LYS A 453 1.34 -5.54 -17.07
C LYS A 453 -0.15 -5.47 -16.75
N ASN A 454 -0.64 -4.30 -16.32
CA ASN A 454 -2.08 -4.09 -16.14
C ASN A 454 -2.83 -4.13 -17.48
N ILE A 455 -2.29 -3.51 -18.54
CA ILE A 455 -2.88 -3.56 -19.89
C ILE A 455 -2.91 -4.99 -20.43
N GLU A 456 -1.79 -5.73 -20.33
CA GLU A 456 -1.69 -7.13 -20.79
C GLU A 456 -2.77 -8.04 -20.17
N GLN A 457 -3.03 -7.85 -18.88
CA GLN A 457 -3.94 -8.68 -18.08
C GLN A 457 -5.38 -8.15 -18.02
N ALA A 458 -5.65 -6.95 -18.52
CA ALA A 458 -6.97 -6.33 -18.40
C ALA A 458 -8.04 -7.15 -19.13
N PRO A 459 -9.18 -7.47 -18.50
CA PRO A 459 -10.35 -8.03 -19.18
C PRO A 459 -11.12 -6.92 -19.91
N ASP A 460 -12.16 -7.30 -20.67
CA ASP A 460 -13.11 -6.33 -21.18
C ASP A 460 -13.76 -5.55 -20.05
N TRP A 461 -13.88 -4.23 -20.25
CA TRP A 461 -14.33 -3.34 -19.20
C TRP A 461 -15.84 -3.30 -19.17
N ASN A 462 -16.44 -3.88 -18.13
CA ASN A 462 -17.87 -3.71 -17.86
C ASN A 462 -18.17 -2.21 -17.65
N LEU A 463 -18.84 -1.59 -18.62
CA LEU A 463 -19.15 -0.19 -18.67
C LEU A 463 -20.48 0.14 -17.98
N SER A 464 -21.44 -0.80 -17.97
CA SER A 464 -22.76 -0.58 -17.39
C SER A 464 -22.81 -0.77 -15.88
N ARG A 465 -23.64 0.01 -15.18
CA ARG A 465 -23.90 -0.12 -13.74
C ARG A 465 -25.39 -0.12 -13.45
N ASP A 466 -25.82 -1.00 -12.57
CA ASP A 466 -27.18 -1.05 -12.01
C ASP A 466 -27.34 -0.05 -10.86
N ARG A 467 -27.27 1.25 -11.19
CA ARG A 467 -27.29 2.36 -10.23
C ARG A 467 -28.18 3.51 -10.73
N PHE A 468 -28.39 4.49 -9.85
CA PHE A 468 -29.26 5.64 -10.11
C PHE A 468 -28.46 6.93 -10.40
N TRP A 469 -27.43 7.24 -9.61
CA TRP A 469 -26.68 8.50 -9.70
C TRP A 469 -25.36 8.32 -10.46
N ALA A 470 -25.41 8.54 -11.77
CA ALA A 470 -24.31 8.67 -12.70
C ALA A 470 -24.88 9.11 -14.07
N THR A 471 -24.02 9.30 -15.07
CA THR A 471 -24.45 9.56 -16.45
C THR A 471 -25.33 8.42 -16.96
N ALA A 472 -26.56 8.72 -17.36
CA ALA A 472 -27.46 7.72 -17.95
C ALA A 472 -26.87 7.18 -19.25
N MET A 473 -26.84 5.86 -19.41
CA MET A 473 -26.27 5.26 -20.60
C MET A 473 -27.18 5.58 -21.81
N PRO A 474 -26.65 6.17 -22.90
CA PRO A 474 -27.47 6.74 -23.96
C PRO A 474 -27.89 5.68 -25.00
N VAL A 475 -28.43 4.57 -24.51
CA VAL A 475 -28.77 3.40 -25.31
C VAL A 475 -30.27 3.11 -25.20
N TRP A 476 -30.91 3.06 -26.35
CA TRP A 476 -32.29 2.63 -26.51
C TRP A 476 -32.32 1.30 -27.26
N LYS A 477 -33.15 0.38 -26.78
CA LYS A 477 -33.36 -0.94 -27.37
C LYS A 477 -34.75 -0.99 -28.01
N GLY A 478 -34.78 -1.44 -29.26
CA GLY A 478 -36.01 -1.66 -30.00
C GLY A 478 -36.69 -2.97 -29.63
N ASP A 479 -38.01 -3.05 -29.78
CA ASP A 479 -38.81 -4.25 -29.47
C ASP A 479 -38.40 -5.50 -30.29
N ARG A 480 -37.75 -5.33 -31.45
CA ARG A 480 -37.20 -6.42 -32.28
C ARG A 480 -35.75 -6.77 -31.93
N GLY A 481 -35.18 -6.14 -30.89
CA GLY A 481 -33.82 -6.37 -30.42
C GLY A 481 -32.75 -5.51 -31.09
N THR A 482 -33.13 -4.53 -31.92
CA THR A 482 -32.20 -3.54 -32.47
C THR A 482 -31.73 -2.55 -31.39
N VAL A 483 -30.59 -1.89 -31.62
CA VAL A 483 -29.98 -0.96 -30.65
C VAL A 483 -29.74 0.39 -31.32
N LYS A 484 -30.15 1.47 -30.66
CA LYS A 484 -29.85 2.85 -31.04
C LYS A 484 -29.06 3.52 -29.92
N VAL A 485 -27.83 3.94 -30.23
CA VAL A 485 -27.01 4.80 -29.36
C VAL A 485 -27.24 6.24 -29.77
N VAL A 486 -27.61 7.10 -28.82
CA VAL A 486 -27.87 8.53 -29.05
C VAL A 486 -26.62 9.32 -28.65
N GLY A 487 -26.07 10.09 -29.58
CA GLY A 487 -24.80 10.80 -29.42
C GLY A 487 -24.93 12.25 -28.93
N SER A 488 -26.14 12.83 -28.93
CA SER A 488 -26.34 14.21 -28.46
C SER A 488 -27.77 14.47 -27.97
N TYR A 489 -27.95 15.53 -27.17
CA TYR A 489 -29.28 15.98 -26.77
C TYR A 489 -30.11 16.50 -27.94
N ALA A 490 -29.47 17.08 -28.97
CA ALA A 490 -30.14 17.51 -30.20
C ALA A 490 -30.70 16.31 -30.97
N GLU A 491 -29.93 15.23 -31.10
CA GLU A 491 -30.39 13.99 -31.71
C GLU A 491 -31.53 13.36 -30.90
N LEU A 492 -31.44 13.35 -29.56
CA LEU A 492 -32.52 12.84 -28.72
C LEU A 492 -33.82 13.63 -28.92
N LYS A 493 -33.72 14.95 -29.02
CA LYS A 493 -34.84 15.85 -29.29
C LYS A 493 -35.43 15.62 -30.67
N GLU A 494 -34.61 15.40 -31.69
CA GLU A 494 -35.06 15.08 -33.04
C GLU A 494 -35.83 13.76 -33.09
N LEU A 495 -35.33 12.73 -32.39
CA LEU A 495 -35.95 11.40 -32.37
C LEU A 495 -37.25 11.36 -31.53
N SER A 496 -37.24 11.99 -30.35
CA SER A 496 -38.33 11.87 -29.37
C SER A 496 -39.32 13.04 -29.35
N GLY A 497 -38.92 14.20 -29.88
CA GLY A 497 -39.64 15.45 -29.70
C GLY A 497 -39.57 16.02 -28.28
N VAL A 498 -38.79 15.42 -27.37
CA VAL A 498 -38.68 15.80 -25.96
C VAL A 498 -37.35 16.49 -25.69
N GLU A 499 -37.39 17.59 -24.94
CA GLU A 499 -36.23 18.32 -24.43
C GLU A 499 -36.35 18.40 -22.91
N LEU A 500 -35.25 18.13 -22.19
CA LEU A 500 -35.21 18.12 -20.73
C LEU A 500 -34.20 19.15 -20.22
N ASP A 501 -34.48 19.73 -19.05
CA ASP A 501 -33.51 20.55 -18.32
C ASP A 501 -32.41 19.68 -17.67
N ASP A 502 -32.71 18.42 -17.35
CA ASP A 502 -31.81 17.46 -16.73
C ASP A 502 -32.02 16.06 -17.34
N TYR A 503 -30.96 15.51 -17.94
CA TYR A 503 -30.95 14.19 -18.58
C TYR A 503 -30.50 13.05 -17.65
N HIS A 504 -30.40 13.29 -16.34
CA HIS A 504 -30.17 12.23 -15.36
C HIS A 504 -31.40 11.34 -15.16
N ARG A 505 -31.19 10.18 -14.52
CA ARG A 505 -32.29 9.39 -13.98
C ARG A 505 -32.97 10.15 -12.83
N PRO A 506 -34.32 10.11 -12.72
CA PRO A 506 -35.24 9.28 -13.51
C PRO A 506 -35.77 9.97 -14.79
N TRP A 507 -35.50 11.25 -15.02
CA TRP A 507 -36.17 12.05 -16.06
C TRP A 507 -35.98 11.51 -17.48
N VAL A 508 -34.82 10.96 -17.79
CA VAL A 508 -34.52 10.39 -19.11
C VAL A 508 -35.12 8.99 -19.33
N ASP A 509 -35.56 8.29 -18.28
CA ASP A 509 -35.93 6.86 -18.34
C ASP A 509 -37.19 6.62 -19.18
N ASP A 510 -38.14 7.56 -19.15
CA ASP A 510 -39.45 7.42 -19.82
C ASP A 510 -39.44 7.91 -21.28
N ILE A 511 -38.32 8.41 -21.79
CA ILE A 511 -38.22 8.89 -23.18
C ILE A 511 -38.21 7.69 -24.13
N THR A 512 -39.13 7.67 -25.08
CA THR A 512 -39.23 6.67 -26.14
C THR A 512 -39.40 7.34 -27.50
N PHE A 513 -39.07 6.61 -28.58
CA PHE A 513 -39.26 7.07 -29.95
C PHE A 513 -39.43 5.89 -30.91
N THR A 514 -39.80 6.16 -32.16
CA THR A 514 -40.04 5.13 -33.19
C THR A 514 -39.14 5.35 -34.39
N ILE A 515 -38.44 4.30 -34.84
CA ILE A 515 -37.66 4.27 -36.09
C ILE A 515 -38.19 3.10 -36.93
N ASP A 516 -38.56 3.37 -38.18
CA ASP A 516 -39.08 2.35 -39.13
C ASP A 516 -40.19 1.45 -38.56
N GLY A 517 -41.07 2.03 -37.75
CA GLY A 517 -42.20 1.32 -37.12
C GLY A 517 -41.85 0.48 -35.89
N GLU A 518 -40.61 0.51 -35.41
CA GLU A 518 -40.17 -0.14 -34.17
C GLU A 518 -40.04 0.89 -33.05
N THR A 519 -40.59 0.58 -31.87
CA THR A 519 -40.49 1.43 -30.68
C THR A 519 -39.20 1.14 -29.93
N PHE A 520 -38.51 2.20 -29.53
CA PHE A 520 -37.24 2.17 -28.83
C PHE A 520 -37.43 2.68 -27.39
N THR A 521 -36.99 1.88 -26.41
CA THR A 521 -37.05 2.21 -24.98
C THR A 521 -35.64 2.25 -24.39
N ARG A 522 -35.35 3.23 -23.52
CA ARG A 522 -34.05 3.37 -22.88
C ARG A 522 -33.76 2.16 -21.98
N ILE A 523 -32.52 1.68 -21.98
CA ILE A 523 -32.10 0.67 -21.00
C ILE A 523 -31.98 1.31 -19.60
N ASP A 524 -32.12 0.54 -18.54
CA ASP A 524 -32.11 1.03 -17.14
C ASP A 524 -30.71 1.19 -16.52
N LYS A 525 -29.66 1.19 -17.36
CA LYS A 525 -28.25 1.26 -16.93
C LYS A 525 -27.73 2.69 -16.93
N VAL A 526 -26.73 2.93 -16.08
CA VAL A 526 -25.87 4.13 -16.07
C VAL A 526 -24.42 3.75 -16.38
N LEU A 527 -23.60 4.72 -16.78
CA LEU A 527 -22.19 4.51 -17.09
C LEU A 527 -21.35 4.33 -15.82
N ASP A 528 -20.25 3.59 -15.96
CA ASP A 528 -19.21 3.54 -14.95
C ASP A 528 -18.54 4.91 -14.79
N CYS A 529 -18.29 5.34 -13.55
CA CYS A 529 -17.71 6.67 -13.29
C CYS A 529 -16.28 6.82 -13.85
N TRP A 530 -15.59 5.71 -14.11
CA TRP A 530 -14.29 5.72 -14.79
C TRP A 530 -14.37 6.10 -16.26
N PHE A 531 -15.52 5.90 -16.90
CA PHE A 531 -15.78 6.41 -18.24
C PHE A 531 -15.93 7.92 -18.23
N GLU A 532 -16.61 8.45 -17.22
CA GLU A 532 -16.74 9.90 -17.02
C GLU A 532 -15.37 10.55 -16.79
N SER A 533 -14.57 10.02 -15.86
CA SER A 533 -13.23 10.57 -15.58
C SER A 533 -12.20 10.28 -16.68
N GLY A 534 -12.33 9.15 -17.39
CA GLY A 534 -11.56 8.84 -18.59
C GLY A 534 -11.87 9.77 -19.77
N SER A 535 -13.11 10.25 -19.84
CA SER A 535 -13.59 11.21 -20.85
C SER A 535 -13.28 12.67 -20.51
N MET A 536 -12.76 12.95 -19.30
CA MET A 536 -12.47 14.30 -18.81
C MET A 536 -11.71 15.20 -19.82
N PRO A 537 -10.68 14.71 -20.55
CA PRO A 537 -9.89 15.56 -21.44
C PRO A 537 -10.73 16.34 -22.45
N PHE A 538 -11.73 15.70 -23.07
CA PHE A 538 -12.60 16.32 -24.08
C PHE A 538 -13.94 16.78 -23.48
N ALA A 539 -14.49 16.03 -22.51
CA ALA A 539 -15.79 16.32 -21.93
C ALA A 539 -15.83 17.66 -21.18
N GLN A 540 -14.72 18.06 -20.52
CA GLN A 540 -14.62 19.34 -19.80
C GLN A 540 -14.79 20.56 -20.72
N LEU A 541 -14.54 20.40 -22.03
CA LEU A 541 -14.61 21.46 -23.03
C LEU A 541 -15.90 21.38 -23.87
N HIS A 542 -16.82 20.45 -23.54
CA HIS A 542 -18.01 20.18 -24.33
C HIS A 542 -17.68 19.77 -25.79
N TYR A 543 -16.50 19.20 -26.02
CA TYR A 543 -16.10 18.65 -27.32
C TYR A 543 -16.99 17.45 -27.68
N PRO A 544 -17.40 17.28 -28.96
CA PRO A 544 -17.03 18.08 -30.14
C PRO A 544 -17.99 19.25 -30.42
N PHE A 545 -18.94 19.57 -29.55
CA PHE A 545 -19.96 20.57 -29.81
C PHE A 545 -19.44 22.01 -29.70
N GLU A 546 -18.52 22.25 -28.76
CA GLU A 546 -17.89 23.55 -28.52
C GLU A 546 -16.37 23.39 -28.29
N ASN A 547 -15.65 24.52 -28.30
CA ASN A 547 -14.23 24.61 -27.92
C ASN A 547 -13.26 23.67 -28.68
N GLN A 548 -13.59 23.27 -29.91
CA GLN A 548 -12.78 22.34 -30.71
C GLN A 548 -11.32 22.77 -30.84
N ALA A 549 -11.07 23.99 -31.33
CA ALA A 549 -9.70 24.51 -31.49
C ALA A 549 -8.94 24.59 -30.15
N LYS A 550 -9.64 24.89 -29.04
CA LYS A 550 -9.03 24.92 -27.71
C LYS A 550 -8.65 23.51 -27.25
N PHE A 551 -9.50 22.51 -27.49
CA PHE A 551 -9.18 21.12 -27.19
C PHE A 551 -7.98 20.65 -28.01
N GLU A 552 -8.02 20.83 -29.34
CA GLU A 552 -6.97 20.39 -30.27
C GLU A 552 -5.61 21.05 -30.00
N GLN A 553 -5.57 22.31 -29.56
CA GLN A 553 -4.32 23.00 -29.20
C GLN A 553 -3.69 22.50 -27.89
N ASN A 554 -4.48 21.94 -26.97
CA ASN A 554 -4.04 21.52 -25.64
C ASN A 554 -4.02 19.99 -25.49
N TYR A 555 -4.22 19.26 -26.58
CA TYR A 555 -4.22 17.80 -26.60
C TYR A 555 -3.00 17.27 -27.36
N PRO A 556 -2.26 16.27 -26.85
CA PRO A 556 -2.41 15.62 -25.54
C PRO A 556 -1.96 16.52 -24.37
N ALA A 557 -2.37 16.18 -23.15
CA ALA A 557 -1.89 16.87 -21.96
C ALA A 557 -0.37 16.66 -21.78
N ASP A 558 0.37 17.74 -21.54
CA ASP A 558 1.83 17.66 -21.37
C ASP A 558 2.24 16.89 -20.11
N PHE A 559 1.50 17.05 -19.01
CA PHE A 559 1.85 16.49 -17.71
C PHE A 559 0.63 16.18 -16.85
N ILE A 560 0.67 15.02 -16.18
CA ILE A 560 -0.27 14.64 -15.12
C ILE A 560 0.46 14.03 -13.92
N VAL A 561 -0.14 14.16 -12.73
CA VAL A 561 0.40 13.58 -11.50
C VAL A 561 -0.68 13.02 -10.60
N GLU A 562 -0.54 11.77 -10.19
CA GLU A 562 -1.44 11.13 -9.23
C GLU A 562 -0.72 10.03 -8.45
N TYR A 563 -1.38 9.49 -7.42
CA TYR A 563 -0.82 8.38 -6.64
C TYR A 563 -0.80 7.05 -7.41
N ILE A 564 0.09 6.14 -7.01
CA ILE A 564 0.42 4.87 -7.67
C ILE A 564 -0.73 3.90 -7.89
N GLY A 565 -1.86 4.07 -7.21
CA GLY A 565 -3.06 3.28 -7.51
C GLY A 565 -3.73 3.66 -8.84
N GLN A 566 -3.47 4.86 -9.37
CA GLN A 566 -4.08 5.30 -10.63
C GLN A 566 -3.54 4.58 -11.86
N VAL A 567 -2.41 3.85 -11.75
CA VAL A 567 -1.93 2.94 -12.81
C VAL A 567 -2.94 1.84 -13.17
N ARG A 568 -3.92 1.58 -12.30
CA ARG A 568 -5.04 0.65 -12.54
C ARG A 568 -6.39 1.35 -12.58
N ALA A 569 -6.40 2.69 -12.65
CA ALA A 569 -7.61 3.48 -12.66
C ALA A 569 -7.48 4.69 -13.56
N TRP A 570 -7.38 5.91 -13.04
CA TRP A 570 -7.57 7.10 -13.88
C TRP A 570 -6.60 7.14 -15.07
N PHE A 571 -5.31 6.86 -14.85
CA PHE A 571 -4.33 6.73 -15.94
C PHE A 571 -4.77 5.67 -16.96
N TYR A 572 -5.16 4.49 -16.49
CA TYR A 572 -5.60 3.38 -17.34
C TYR A 572 -6.86 3.72 -18.15
N TYR A 573 -7.87 4.33 -17.54
CA TYR A 573 -9.15 4.62 -18.20
C TYR A 573 -9.06 5.81 -19.15
N VAL A 574 -8.27 6.84 -18.82
CA VAL A 574 -7.94 7.91 -19.76
C VAL A 574 -7.21 7.34 -20.98
N HIS A 575 -6.26 6.43 -20.75
CA HIS A 575 -5.53 5.75 -21.82
C HIS A 575 -6.43 4.86 -22.69
N ALA A 576 -7.33 4.08 -22.09
CA ALA A 576 -8.26 3.22 -22.81
C ALA A 576 -9.28 4.03 -23.65
N VAL A 577 -9.82 5.12 -23.09
CA VAL A 577 -10.74 6.00 -23.83
C VAL A 577 -9.99 6.72 -24.97
N ASN A 578 -8.75 7.17 -24.75
CA ASN A 578 -7.92 7.74 -25.81
C ASN A 578 -7.71 6.75 -26.96
N ALA A 579 -7.25 5.52 -26.67
CA ALA A 579 -6.94 4.53 -27.68
C ALA A 579 -8.16 4.25 -28.59
N ALA A 580 -9.35 4.12 -28.00
CA ALA A 580 -10.59 3.94 -28.76
C ALA A 580 -10.96 5.15 -29.64
N LEU A 581 -10.76 6.37 -29.14
CA LEU A 581 -11.03 7.59 -29.91
C LEU A 581 -10.00 7.80 -31.02
N ALA A 582 -8.74 7.43 -30.78
CA ALA A 582 -7.66 7.47 -31.76
C ALA A 582 -7.92 6.46 -32.90
N GLU A 583 -8.40 5.26 -32.58
CA GLU A 583 -8.72 4.22 -33.57
C GLU A 583 -9.77 4.67 -34.60
N ILE A 584 -10.78 5.43 -34.15
CA ILE A 584 -11.85 5.94 -35.03
C ILE A 584 -11.54 7.31 -35.64
N GLY A 585 -10.36 7.89 -35.36
CA GLY A 585 -9.97 9.20 -35.86
C GLY A 585 -10.86 10.35 -35.35
N ALA A 586 -11.30 10.28 -34.08
CA ALA A 586 -12.19 11.29 -33.48
C ALA A 586 -11.52 12.66 -33.25
N PHE A 587 -10.21 12.77 -33.42
CA PHE A 587 -9.42 13.99 -33.26
C PHE A 587 -9.00 14.50 -34.65
N GLY A 588 -9.26 15.78 -34.95
CA GLY A 588 -9.42 16.36 -36.31
C GLY A 588 -8.21 16.34 -37.28
N GLU A 589 -8.35 17.09 -38.39
CA GLU A 589 -7.41 17.12 -39.54
C GLU A 589 -6.09 17.89 -39.30
N ALA A 590 -5.85 18.43 -38.10
CA ALA A 590 -4.60 19.12 -37.76
C ALA A 590 -3.45 18.12 -37.53
N GLY A 591 -2.95 17.55 -38.63
CA GLY A 591 -1.58 17.06 -38.80
C GLY A 591 -0.96 16.21 -37.67
N ALA A 592 -1.08 14.89 -37.82
CA ALA A 592 -0.36 13.82 -37.11
C ALA A 592 -0.98 13.35 -35.78
N GLN A 593 -1.79 12.28 -35.88
CA GLN A 593 -1.97 11.20 -34.89
C GLN A 593 -1.42 11.49 -33.49
N HIS A 594 -2.18 12.21 -32.67
CA HIS A 594 -1.95 12.23 -31.23
C HIS A 594 -2.31 10.84 -30.68
N LYS A 595 -1.31 9.96 -30.67
CA LYS A 595 -1.40 8.59 -30.17
C LYS A 595 -1.39 8.50 -28.65
N ASN A 596 -1.22 9.59 -27.90
CA ASN A 596 -1.07 9.48 -26.45
C ASN A 596 -2.20 10.21 -25.75
N ALA A 597 -2.63 9.67 -24.61
CA ALA A 597 -3.58 10.37 -23.75
C ALA A 597 -2.92 11.51 -22.95
N TYR A 598 -1.61 11.37 -22.68
CA TYR A 598 -0.76 12.33 -21.96
C TYR A 598 0.72 12.07 -22.28
N SER A 599 1.56 13.11 -22.18
CA SER A 599 2.98 13.05 -22.56
C SER A 599 3.89 12.65 -21.39
N ASN A 600 3.72 13.26 -20.21
CA ASN A 600 4.53 13.01 -19.01
C ASN A 600 3.65 12.63 -17.81
N VAL A 601 4.06 11.62 -17.05
CA VAL A 601 3.34 11.15 -15.85
C VAL A 601 4.29 11.08 -14.67
N ILE A 602 3.98 11.81 -13.59
CA ILE A 602 4.57 11.54 -12.27
C ILE A 602 3.59 10.70 -11.45
N THR A 603 4.11 9.66 -10.83
CA THR A 603 3.35 8.79 -9.94
C THR A 603 3.87 8.91 -8.51
N THR A 604 3.03 9.36 -7.59
CA THR A 604 3.39 9.44 -6.17
C THR A 604 3.12 8.12 -5.44
N GLY A 605 3.82 7.84 -4.35
CA GLY A 605 3.46 6.76 -3.42
C GLY A 605 2.34 7.17 -2.48
N VAL A 606 2.21 6.47 -1.34
CA VAL A 606 1.11 6.69 -0.39
C VAL A 606 1.62 7.39 0.88
N VAL A 607 0.94 8.47 1.27
CA VAL A 607 1.15 9.08 2.59
C VAL A 607 0.50 8.19 3.66
N ALA A 608 1.33 7.66 4.55
CA ALA A 608 0.94 6.91 5.72
C ALA A 608 0.79 7.83 6.95
N GLY A 609 0.03 7.37 7.94
CA GLY A 609 -0.03 8.02 9.24
C GLY A 609 1.30 7.96 9.99
N ASN A 610 1.37 8.65 11.12
CA ASN A 610 2.57 8.74 11.98
C ASN A 610 2.99 7.39 12.59
N ASP A 611 2.17 6.35 12.44
CA ASP A 611 2.40 4.99 12.89
C ASP A 611 2.77 4.04 11.73
N GLY A 612 2.98 4.56 10.53
CA GLY A 612 3.27 3.81 9.31
C GLY A 612 2.07 3.07 8.71
N ARG A 613 0.88 3.12 9.33
CA ARG A 613 -0.33 2.51 8.78
C ARG A 613 -1.04 3.47 7.85
N LYS A 614 -1.97 2.95 7.04
CA LYS A 614 -2.84 3.78 6.19
C LYS A 614 -3.53 4.86 7.03
N MET A 615 -3.40 6.10 6.58
CA MET A 615 -4.07 7.25 7.19
C MET A 615 -5.58 7.03 7.25
N SER A 616 -6.17 7.19 8.44
CA SER A 616 -7.61 7.00 8.63
C SER A 616 -8.17 7.96 9.67
N LYS A 617 -9.29 8.62 9.30
CA LYS A 617 -10.08 9.44 10.23
C LYS A 617 -10.56 8.63 11.45
N SER A 618 -10.84 7.34 11.28
CA SER A 618 -11.27 6.47 12.38
C SER A 618 -10.12 6.04 13.31
N LEU A 619 -8.88 6.05 12.81
CA LEU A 619 -7.71 5.67 13.61
C LEU A 619 -7.10 6.88 14.32
N GLY A 620 -7.36 8.11 13.82
CA GLY A 620 -6.75 9.33 14.37
C GLY A 620 -5.23 9.34 14.28
N ASN A 621 -4.65 8.61 13.31
CA ASN A 621 -3.21 8.38 13.18
C ASN A 621 -2.49 9.43 12.31
N PHE A 622 -3.05 10.63 12.19
CA PHE A 622 -2.46 11.73 11.43
C PHE A 622 -2.90 13.08 11.99
N THR A 623 -2.05 14.08 11.83
CA THR A 623 -2.34 15.49 12.12
C THR A 623 -3.02 16.13 10.92
N ASP A 624 -4.01 16.99 11.14
CA ASP A 624 -4.68 17.70 10.04
C ASP A 624 -3.66 18.56 9.26
N PRO A 625 -3.64 18.52 7.92
CA PRO A 625 -2.72 19.34 7.13
C PRO A 625 -2.80 20.83 7.45
N ASN A 626 -3.97 21.37 7.79
CA ASN A 626 -4.11 22.78 8.16
C ASN A 626 -3.40 23.09 9.47
N GLU A 627 -3.49 22.21 10.47
CA GLU A 627 -2.76 22.37 11.73
C GLU A 627 -1.24 22.35 11.53
N LEU A 628 -0.75 21.51 10.61
CA LEU A 628 0.67 21.48 10.25
C LEU A 628 1.12 22.78 9.55
N MET A 629 0.31 23.28 8.61
CA MET A 629 0.59 24.53 7.90
C MET A 629 0.59 25.73 8.85
N ASP A 630 -0.37 25.81 9.78
CA ASP A 630 -0.45 26.89 10.78
C ASP A 630 0.74 26.86 11.75
N LYS A 631 1.19 25.66 12.12
CA LYS A 631 2.28 25.47 13.09
C LYS A 631 3.67 25.72 12.50
N PHE A 632 3.91 25.33 11.25
CA PHE A 632 5.25 25.36 10.65
C PHE A 632 5.39 26.21 9.39
N SER A 633 4.35 26.25 8.54
CA SER A 633 4.21 26.91 7.22
C SER A 633 3.80 25.91 6.12
N ALA A 634 3.05 26.41 5.15
CA ALA A 634 2.73 25.66 3.93
C ALA A 634 3.99 25.26 3.15
N ASP A 635 4.99 26.14 3.08
CA ASP A 635 6.24 25.89 2.36
C ASP A 635 7.06 24.75 2.95
N SER A 636 7.10 24.64 4.28
CA SER A 636 7.81 23.53 4.95
C SER A 636 7.15 22.19 4.67
N LEU A 637 5.81 22.14 4.66
CA LEU A 637 5.07 20.94 4.31
C LEU A 637 5.25 20.58 2.83
N ARG A 638 5.15 21.56 1.92
CA ARG A 638 5.40 21.35 0.48
C ARG A 638 6.80 20.80 0.23
N PHE A 639 7.82 21.46 0.76
CA PHE A 639 9.20 21.07 0.57
C PHE A 639 9.45 19.65 1.12
N LEU A 640 8.88 19.30 2.29
CA LEU A 640 8.98 17.95 2.83
C LEU A 640 8.35 16.91 1.89
N LEU A 641 7.13 17.15 1.42
CA LEU A 641 6.42 16.19 0.56
C LEU A 641 7.15 15.98 -0.77
N LEU A 642 7.68 17.05 -1.38
CA LEU A 642 8.41 16.99 -2.66
C LEU A 642 9.80 16.35 -2.51
N SER A 643 10.47 16.52 -1.37
CA SER A 643 11.78 15.90 -1.09
C SER A 643 11.68 14.50 -0.47
N SER A 644 10.48 14.03 -0.14
CA SER A 644 10.25 12.70 0.40
C SER A 644 10.28 11.60 -0.67
N PRO A 645 10.35 10.31 -0.29
CA PRO A 645 10.26 9.19 -1.23
C PRO A 645 8.94 9.10 -2.02
N LEU A 646 7.94 9.93 -1.70
CA LEU A 646 6.64 9.92 -2.38
C LEU A 646 6.76 10.02 -3.89
N LEU A 647 7.58 10.93 -4.43
CA LEU A 647 7.68 11.09 -5.88
C LEU A 647 8.41 9.93 -6.57
N ASN A 648 9.11 9.08 -5.81
CA ASN A 648 9.66 7.81 -6.29
C ASN A 648 8.62 6.66 -6.29
N GLY A 649 7.34 6.96 -6.04
CA GLY A 649 6.28 5.96 -5.97
C GLY A 649 6.27 5.16 -4.66
N GLU A 650 7.02 5.61 -3.64
CA GLU A 650 7.18 4.91 -2.35
C GLU A 650 6.32 5.50 -1.23
N ASP A 651 6.01 4.68 -0.24
CA ASP A 651 5.21 5.11 0.90
C ASP A 651 6.01 6.00 1.86
N PHE A 652 5.38 7.04 2.40
CA PHE A 652 6.00 7.98 3.33
C PHE A 652 5.13 8.18 4.57
N ALA A 653 5.71 7.89 5.74
CA ALA A 653 5.06 8.15 7.03
C ALA A 653 5.28 9.61 7.44
N LEU A 654 4.21 10.39 7.48
CA LEU A 654 4.27 11.81 7.80
C LEU A 654 4.34 12.03 9.32
N HIS A 655 5.44 12.59 9.81
CA HIS A 655 5.57 13.05 11.20
C HIS A 655 5.69 14.57 11.27
N ASP A 656 4.99 15.19 12.23
CA ASP A 656 5.09 16.63 12.52
C ASP A 656 6.53 17.12 12.70
N LYS A 657 7.38 16.28 13.33
CA LYS A 657 8.79 16.61 13.57
C LYS A 657 9.54 16.83 12.26
N ASP A 658 9.26 16.03 11.23
CA ASP A 658 9.94 16.12 9.94
C ASP A 658 9.61 17.45 9.24
N VAL A 659 8.36 17.92 9.38
CA VAL A 659 7.95 19.26 8.91
C VAL A 659 8.70 20.35 9.66
N GLY A 660 8.81 20.24 10.98
CA GLY A 660 9.57 21.18 11.81
C GLY A 660 11.08 21.17 11.52
N ASP A 661 11.66 20.03 11.15
CA ASP A 661 13.06 19.90 10.76
C ASP A 661 13.32 20.64 9.43
N VAL A 662 12.40 20.55 8.47
CA VAL A 662 12.45 21.32 7.22
C VAL A 662 12.27 22.82 7.49
N ALA A 663 11.30 23.21 8.32
CA ALA A 663 11.07 24.61 8.68
C ALA A 663 12.33 25.28 9.25
N ARG A 664 13.06 24.59 10.14
CA ARG A 664 14.32 25.09 10.70
C ARG A 664 15.42 25.27 9.65
N LYS A 665 15.45 24.41 8.62
CA LYS A 665 16.41 24.55 7.53
C LYS A 665 16.06 25.69 6.60
N LEU A 666 14.78 25.85 6.24
CA LEU A 666 14.32 26.98 5.42
C LEU A 666 14.50 28.33 6.13
N ALA A 667 14.37 28.37 7.46
CA ALA A 667 14.67 29.56 8.27
C ALA A 667 16.12 30.07 8.12
N MET A 668 17.06 29.25 7.63
CA MET A 668 18.42 29.73 7.30
C MET A 668 18.41 30.81 6.22
N ILE A 669 17.48 30.73 5.26
CA ILE A 669 17.31 31.75 4.22
C ILE A 669 16.94 33.08 4.87
N TRP A 670 15.95 33.06 5.76
CA TRP A 670 15.50 34.25 6.47
C TRP A 670 16.60 34.83 7.36
N ASN A 671 17.37 33.98 8.04
CA ASN A 671 18.52 34.44 8.83
C ASN A 671 19.60 35.12 7.97
N MET A 672 19.84 34.66 6.75
CA MET A 672 20.76 35.32 5.81
C MET A 672 20.20 36.65 5.31
N TYR A 673 18.89 36.72 5.04
CA TYR A 673 18.18 37.95 4.69
C TYR A 673 18.24 38.98 5.83
N ASP A 674 17.94 38.58 7.07
CA ASP A 674 18.03 39.45 8.25
C ASP A 674 19.47 39.94 8.46
N PHE A 675 20.46 39.07 8.28
CA PHE A 675 21.87 39.45 8.33
C PHE A 675 22.18 40.50 7.27
N PHE A 676 21.78 40.28 6.02
CA PHE A 676 22.02 41.20 4.90
C PHE A 676 21.39 42.57 5.17
N THR A 677 20.09 42.61 5.48
CA THR A 677 19.33 43.85 5.69
C THR A 677 19.86 44.66 6.88
N MET A 678 20.18 44.00 7.99
CA MET A 678 20.74 44.67 9.16
C MET A 678 22.01 45.47 8.83
N TYR A 679 22.93 44.92 8.06
CA TYR A 679 24.16 45.66 7.69
C TYR A 679 23.92 46.63 6.53
N ALA A 680 23.08 46.28 5.55
CA ALA A 680 22.72 47.18 4.45
C ALA A 680 22.09 48.47 4.98
N GLU A 681 21.18 48.40 5.97
CA GLU A 681 20.60 49.57 6.62
C GLU A 681 21.65 50.41 7.37
N VAL A 682 22.60 49.78 8.06
CA VAL A 682 23.68 50.47 8.79
C VAL A 682 24.61 51.23 7.84
N ASP A 683 24.93 50.64 6.69
CA ASP A 683 25.84 51.21 5.70
C ASP A 683 25.15 52.07 4.63
N GLY A 684 23.82 52.12 4.61
CA GLY A 684 23.04 52.83 3.60
C GLY A 684 23.20 52.23 2.20
N TRP A 685 23.32 50.90 2.10
CA TRP A 685 23.33 50.21 0.82
C TRP A 685 21.91 50.12 0.28
N GLU A 686 21.73 50.48 -1.00
CA GLU A 686 20.45 50.43 -1.70
C GLU A 686 20.60 49.64 -3.00
N PHE A 687 19.55 48.90 -3.36
CA PHE A 687 19.47 48.22 -4.64
C PHE A 687 19.05 49.22 -5.73
N ASP A 688 19.81 49.30 -6.81
CA ASP A 688 19.60 50.27 -7.91
C ASP A 688 18.54 49.84 -8.94
N GLY A 689 17.90 48.68 -8.72
CA GLY A 689 16.90 48.12 -9.61
C GLY A 689 17.46 47.28 -10.76
N THR A 690 18.79 47.06 -10.83
CA THR A 690 19.42 46.22 -11.86
C THR A 690 20.15 45.04 -11.23
N LEU A 691 19.69 43.82 -11.52
CA LEU A 691 20.36 42.61 -11.04
C LEU A 691 21.53 42.27 -11.96
N ILE A 692 22.76 42.47 -11.49
CA ILE A 692 23.99 42.18 -12.25
C ILE A 692 24.63 40.91 -11.68
N ASP A 693 24.98 39.97 -12.57
CA ASP A 693 25.78 38.80 -12.19
C ASP A 693 27.20 39.26 -11.81
N PRO A 694 27.61 39.15 -10.53
CA PRO A 694 28.90 39.69 -10.10
C PRO A 694 30.11 38.96 -10.70
N LEU A 695 29.92 37.74 -11.23
CA LEU A 695 30.98 36.97 -11.88
C LEU A 695 31.23 37.44 -13.32
N SER A 696 30.16 37.60 -14.11
CA SER A 696 30.26 38.01 -15.52
C SER A 696 30.25 39.53 -15.72
N GLY A 697 29.78 40.30 -14.73
CA GLY A 697 29.60 41.75 -14.82
C GLY A 697 28.44 42.16 -15.73
N LYS A 698 27.59 41.22 -16.16
CA LYS A 698 26.49 41.45 -17.08
C LYS A 698 25.15 41.59 -16.35
N PRO A 699 24.23 42.45 -16.80
CA PRO A 699 22.87 42.49 -16.29
C PRO A 699 22.15 41.18 -16.62
N VAL A 700 21.44 40.63 -15.64
CA VAL A 700 20.62 39.42 -15.75
C VAL A 700 19.15 39.77 -16.00
N CYS A 701 18.71 40.92 -15.50
CA CYS A 701 17.38 41.47 -15.72
C CYS A 701 17.47 43.00 -15.76
N THR A 702 16.87 43.63 -16.79
CA THR A 702 16.80 45.10 -16.93
C THR A 702 15.49 45.65 -16.36
N SER A 703 15.60 46.68 -15.52
CA SER A 703 14.54 47.44 -14.83
C SER A 703 13.59 46.63 -13.92
N LEU A 704 14.01 46.40 -12.68
CA LEU A 704 13.15 45.93 -11.58
C LEU A 704 12.43 47.08 -10.85
N SER A 705 12.40 48.31 -11.40
CA SER A 705 11.66 49.43 -10.80
C SER A 705 10.90 50.28 -11.82
N SER A 706 9.61 50.48 -11.55
CA SER A 706 8.83 51.65 -11.94
C SER A 706 8.95 52.72 -10.85
N THR A 707 10.13 53.34 -10.74
CA THR A 707 10.47 54.71 -10.23
C THR A 707 9.70 55.43 -9.09
N GLU A 708 8.64 54.92 -8.45
CA GLU A 708 7.84 55.67 -7.47
C GLU A 708 7.93 55.16 -6.02
N THR A 709 8.54 54.00 -5.74
CA THR A 709 8.48 53.37 -4.40
C THR A 709 9.59 53.75 -3.42
N ALA A 710 10.70 54.34 -3.88
CA ALA A 710 11.85 54.65 -3.02
C ALA A 710 11.56 55.71 -1.93
N SER A 711 10.49 56.51 -2.06
CA SER A 711 10.10 57.50 -1.05
C SER A 711 9.06 57.00 -0.03
N ALA A 712 8.32 55.93 -0.30
CA ALA A 712 7.20 55.49 0.54
C ALA A 712 7.63 54.67 1.78
N HIS A 713 8.76 53.95 1.70
CA HIS A 713 9.22 53.11 2.82
C HIS A 713 9.77 53.88 4.02
N ARG A 714 10.01 55.19 3.89
CA ARG A 714 10.45 56.03 5.01
C ARG A 714 9.32 56.42 5.96
N GLU A 715 8.06 56.40 5.51
CA GLU A 715 6.93 56.90 6.30
C GLU A 715 6.17 55.81 7.08
N SER A 716 6.16 54.56 6.61
CA SER A 716 5.36 53.49 7.24
C SER A 716 5.93 52.91 8.53
N ARG A 717 7.22 53.14 8.84
CA ARG A 717 7.85 52.68 10.10
C ARG A 717 7.64 53.63 11.30
N SER A 718 6.91 54.76 11.13
CA SER A 718 6.73 55.77 12.20
C SER A 718 5.39 55.74 12.95
N SER A 719 4.43 54.87 12.59
CA SER A 719 3.11 54.85 13.26
C SER A 719 2.73 53.46 13.80
N THR A 720 3.23 53.15 14.99
CA THR A 720 2.58 52.19 15.90
C THR A 720 1.41 52.88 16.60
N THR A 721 0.26 52.97 15.94
CA THR A 721 -1.08 52.96 16.58
C THR A 721 -2.13 52.65 15.52
N GLY A 722 -3.01 51.68 15.79
CA GLY A 722 -3.92 51.12 14.81
C GLY A 722 -5.06 52.05 14.40
N ASP A 723 -5.59 51.81 13.20
CA ASP A 723 -7.03 51.75 12.99
C ASP A 723 -7.37 51.00 11.70
N THR A 724 -8.22 49.98 11.82
CA THR A 724 -8.82 49.22 10.72
C THR A 724 -10.04 49.95 10.19
N ALA A 725 -9.86 50.86 9.23
CA ALA A 725 -11.00 51.45 8.52
C ALA A 725 -10.71 52.00 7.11
N GLU A 726 -9.47 52.33 6.73
CA GLU A 726 -9.21 53.01 5.44
C GLU A 726 -8.97 52.08 4.23
N LEU A 727 -8.76 50.78 4.43
CA LEU A 727 -8.57 49.82 3.32
C LEU A 727 -9.88 49.46 2.58
N ALA A 728 -11.04 49.91 3.06
CA ALA A 728 -12.35 49.57 2.52
C ALA A 728 -12.86 50.54 1.43
N ALA A 729 -12.19 51.68 1.19
CA ALA A 729 -12.69 52.74 0.30
C ALA A 729 -12.09 52.73 -1.13
N LEU A 730 -11.14 51.86 -1.46
CA LEU A 730 -10.44 51.84 -2.76
C LEU A 730 -10.93 50.75 -3.75
N LYS A 731 -12.04 50.05 -3.46
CA LYS A 731 -12.61 49.01 -4.33
C LYS A 731 -13.73 49.49 -5.28
N GLN A 732 -13.69 50.73 -5.74
CA GLN A 732 -14.64 51.21 -6.76
C GLN A 732 -13.96 52.15 -7.77
N SER A 733 -13.39 51.58 -8.84
CA SER A 733 -13.42 52.20 -10.18
C SER A 733 -12.97 51.18 -11.23
N SER A 734 -13.95 50.63 -11.93
CA SER A 734 -13.80 49.89 -13.19
C SER A 734 -13.39 50.84 -14.31
N TYR A 735 -12.31 50.56 -15.05
CA TYR A 735 -12.14 50.85 -16.49
C TYR A 735 -10.82 50.22 -16.97
N LEU A 736 -10.92 49.16 -17.78
CA LEU A 736 -9.81 48.61 -18.59
C LEU A 736 -9.88 49.23 -20.00
N PRO A 737 -8.75 49.66 -20.60
CA PRO A 737 -8.61 49.72 -22.05
C PRO A 737 -7.73 48.59 -22.60
N ASP A 738 -8.05 48.19 -23.84
CA ASP A 738 -7.46 47.14 -24.68
C ASP A 738 -5.92 47.03 -24.66
N VAL A 739 -5.43 45.78 -24.58
CA VAL A 739 -4.01 45.41 -24.43
C VAL A 739 -3.33 45.01 -25.76
N ASP A 740 -3.98 45.19 -26.91
CA ASP A 740 -3.51 44.61 -28.17
C ASP A 740 -2.59 45.50 -29.03
N ASN A 741 -1.92 46.53 -28.49
CA ASN A 741 -1.06 47.37 -29.34
C ASN A 741 0.18 48.02 -28.70
N LEU A 742 0.80 47.40 -27.69
CA LEU A 742 2.05 47.93 -27.08
C LEU A 742 3.26 46.97 -27.11
N ASN A 743 3.10 45.71 -27.51
CA ASN A 743 4.21 44.72 -27.52
C ASN A 743 5.05 44.68 -28.81
N SER A 744 4.86 45.63 -29.74
CA SER A 744 5.61 45.65 -31.02
C SER A 744 6.57 46.84 -31.19
N GLN A 745 6.71 47.72 -30.19
CA GLN A 745 7.62 48.89 -30.29
C GLN A 745 8.72 48.99 -29.22
N ALA A 746 8.82 48.05 -28.27
CA ALA A 746 9.92 48.02 -27.29
C ALA A 746 11.10 47.10 -27.69
N ARG A 747 11.31 46.87 -29.01
CA ARG A 747 12.38 46.01 -29.55
C ARG A 747 13.40 46.74 -30.43
N ALA A 748 13.45 48.06 -30.38
CA ALA A 748 14.47 48.83 -31.06
C ALA A 748 14.92 50.00 -30.18
N ASP A 749 16.24 50.18 -30.14
CA ASP A 749 16.98 51.31 -29.56
C ASP A 749 17.24 51.27 -28.04
N VAL A 750 18.17 50.40 -27.63
CA VAL A 750 19.13 50.75 -26.57
C VAL A 750 20.53 50.56 -27.13
N SER A 751 21.27 51.66 -27.22
CA SER A 751 22.64 51.76 -27.72
C SER A 751 23.65 51.07 -26.81
N GLU A 752 24.61 50.36 -27.40
CA GLU A 752 25.71 49.57 -26.81
C GLU A 752 26.78 50.39 -26.04
N ASP A 753 26.39 51.20 -25.05
CA ASP A 753 27.36 51.82 -24.11
C ASP A 753 26.93 51.50 -22.67
N GLU A 754 26.99 50.23 -22.27
CA GLU A 754 26.80 49.81 -20.87
C GLU A 754 28.16 49.71 -20.15
N ALA A 755 28.31 50.53 -19.12
CA ALA A 755 29.43 50.49 -18.20
C ALA A 755 29.49 49.13 -17.48
N THR A 756 30.48 48.31 -17.82
CA THR A 756 30.78 47.06 -17.11
C THR A 756 31.16 47.38 -15.67
N ILE A 757 30.27 47.11 -14.70
CA ILE A 757 30.61 47.21 -13.28
C ILE A 757 31.63 46.10 -12.97
N GLY A 758 32.71 46.42 -12.26
CA GLY A 758 33.83 45.51 -12.01
C GLY A 758 33.39 44.14 -11.49
N THR A 759 34.03 43.09 -12.02
CA THR A 759 33.85 41.69 -11.60
C THR A 759 34.43 41.46 -10.21
N VAL A 760 33.78 40.60 -9.42
CA VAL A 760 34.26 40.28 -8.06
C VAL A 760 35.59 39.54 -8.12
N THR A 761 36.49 39.86 -7.19
CA THR A 761 37.85 39.27 -7.16
C THR A 761 38.06 38.33 -5.98
N ASN A 762 37.20 38.40 -4.95
CA ASN A 762 37.34 37.57 -3.75
C ASN A 762 36.99 36.10 -4.06
N PRO A 763 37.88 35.12 -3.77
CA PRO A 763 37.59 33.72 -4.08
C PRO A 763 36.34 33.17 -3.40
N LEU A 764 35.92 33.70 -2.24
CA LEU A 764 34.66 33.30 -1.59
C LEU A 764 33.42 33.76 -2.35
N ASP A 765 33.44 34.96 -2.95
CA ASP A 765 32.32 35.47 -3.73
C ASP A 765 32.19 34.68 -5.03
N ILE A 766 33.31 34.49 -5.73
CA ILE A 766 33.39 33.66 -6.95
C ILE A 766 32.88 32.24 -6.64
N TRP A 767 33.28 31.67 -5.50
CA TRP A 767 32.86 30.34 -5.07
C TRP A 767 31.36 30.24 -4.86
N ILE A 768 30.75 31.14 -4.06
CA ILE A 768 29.33 31.02 -3.74
C ILE A 768 28.43 31.27 -4.96
N ILE A 769 28.82 32.18 -5.87
CA ILE A 769 28.11 32.42 -7.13
C ILE A 769 28.24 31.19 -8.05
N SER A 770 29.44 30.61 -8.14
CA SER A 770 29.66 29.39 -8.93
C SER A 770 28.85 28.22 -8.38
N ARG A 771 28.78 28.05 -7.05
CA ARG A 771 27.94 27.03 -6.39
C ARG A 771 26.45 27.25 -6.63
N LEU A 772 26.00 28.51 -6.65
CA LEU A 772 24.61 28.85 -6.97
C LEU A 772 24.28 28.48 -8.43
N HIS A 773 25.14 28.81 -9.38
CA HIS A 773 24.91 28.45 -10.79
C HIS A 773 24.97 26.93 -11.01
N GLU A 774 25.85 26.20 -10.32
CA GLU A 774 25.84 24.72 -10.31
C GLU A 774 24.51 24.16 -9.76
N LEU A 775 24.01 24.74 -8.66
CA LEU A 775 22.69 24.39 -8.12
C LEU A 775 21.57 24.64 -9.14
N MET A 776 21.56 25.82 -9.76
CA MET A 776 20.53 26.20 -10.74
C MET A 776 20.53 25.28 -11.96
N ALA A 777 21.71 24.96 -12.49
CA ALA A 777 21.86 24.07 -13.63
C ALA A 777 21.37 22.65 -13.31
N GLU A 778 21.65 22.14 -12.11
CA GLU A 778 21.16 20.82 -11.70
C GLU A 778 19.65 20.82 -11.46
N VAL A 779 19.09 21.87 -10.83
CA VAL A 779 17.64 22.02 -10.65
C VAL A 779 16.92 22.05 -12.00
N GLU A 780 17.40 22.87 -12.94
CA GLU A 780 16.82 23.00 -14.29
C GLU A 780 16.83 21.66 -15.03
N LYS A 781 17.99 21.00 -15.07
CA LYS A 781 18.14 19.67 -15.68
C LYS A 781 17.18 18.62 -15.09
N GLN A 782 16.99 18.62 -13.77
CA GLN A 782 16.13 17.63 -13.11
C GLN A 782 14.64 17.98 -13.26
N MET A 783 14.28 19.26 -13.26
CA MET A 783 12.92 19.73 -13.53
C MET A 783 12.49 19.42 -14.97
N ASP A 784 13.36 19.65 -15.97
CA ASP A 784 13.14 19.27 -17.37
C ASP A 784 12.94 17.76 -17.54
N ALA A 785 13.59 16.97 -16.68
CA ALA A 785 13.45 15.52 -16.63
C ALA A 785 12.26 15.04 -15.77
N TYR A 786 11.45 15.95 -15.20
CA TYR A 786 10.36 15.66 -14.26
C TYR A 786 10.82 14.90 -12.99
N ASN A 787 12.11 14.99 -12.64
CA ASN A 787 12.72 14.36 -11.47
C ASN A 787 12.84 15.35 -10.31
N ILE A 788 11.68 15.67 -9.72
CA ILE A 788 11.58 16.66 -8.65
C ILE A 788 12.42 16.33 -7.40
N PRO A 789 12.52 15.08 -6.90
CA PRO A 789 13.34 14.77 -5.73
C PRO A 789 14.81 15.17 -5.90
N ASP A 790 15.40 14.84 -7.05
CA ASP A 790 16.79 15.16 -7.32
C ASP A 790 16.98 16.66 -7.55
N ALA A 791 15.96 17.37 -8.06
CA ALA A 791 15.96 18.83 -8.12
C ALA A 791 16.01 19.48 -6.72
N LEU A 792 15.29 18.95 -5.72
CA LEU A 792 15.31 19.51 -4.37
C LEU A 792 16.56 19.11 -3.56
N SER A 793 17.14 17.95 -3.86
CA SER A 793 18.25 17.38 -3.06
C SER A 793 19.47 18.30 -2.86
N PRO A 794 19.95 19.09 -3.84
CA PRO A 794 21.09 20.00 -3.65
C PRO A 794 20.75 21.31 -2.93
N ILE A 795 19.47 21.67 -2.77
CA ILE A 795 19.06 22.97 -2.20
C ILE A 795 19.51 23.09 -0.74
N LEU A 796 19.19 22.10 0.10
CA LEU A 796 19.53 22.17 1.53
C LEU A 796 21.05 22.18 1.79
N PRO A 797 21.88 21.37 1.10
CA PRO A 797 23.34 21.51 1.12
C PRO A 797 23.84 22.89 0.70
N PHE A 798 23.25 23.50 -0.34
CA PHE A 798 23.63 24.85 -0.75
C PHE A 798 23.28 25.90 0.31
N LEU A 799 22.14 25.79 0.99
CA LEU A 799 21.78 26.69 2.08
C LEU A 799 22.80 26.62 3.24
N ASP A 800 23.33 25.42 3.53
CA ASP A 800 24.42 25.24 4.49
C ASP A 800 25.71 25.92 4.01
N ASP A 801 26.07 25.76 2.74
CA ASP A 801 27.23 26.43 2.13
C ASP A 801 27.10 27.96 2.18
N ALA A 802 25.94 28.51 1.82
CA ALA A 802 25.67 29.94 1.82
C ALA A 802 25.71 30.52 3.25
N SER A 803 25.06 29.87 4.22
CA SER A 803 24.97 30.38 5.59
C SER A 803 26.25 30.11 6.41
N ASN A 804 26.67 28.85 6.49
CA ASN A 804 27.71 28.41 7.43
C ASN A 804 29.13 28.51 6.88
N TRP A 805 29.30 28.66 5.56
CA TRP A 805 30.61 28.92 4.96
C TRP A 805 30.73 30.35 4.45
N TYR A 806 29.86 30.76 3.53
CA TYR A 806 29.98 32.09 2.93
C TYR A 806 29.68 33.20 3.93
N VAL A 807 28.45 33.31 4.45
CA VAL A 807 28.05 34.38 5.37
C VAL A 807 28.94 34.39 6.62
N ARG A 808 29.16 33.24 7.26
CA ARG A 808 30.02 33.14 8.46
C ARG A 808 31.43 33.68 8.23
N ARG A 809 32.08 33.34 7.13
CA ARG A 809 33.46 33.78 6.84
C ARG A 809 33.51 35.21 6.29
N SER A 810 32.44 35.67 5.62
CA SER A 810 32.34 37.03 5.10
C SER A 810 31.93 38.07 6.14
N ARG A 811 31.49 37.69 7.37
CA ARG A 811 31.05 38.65 8.42
C ARG A 811 31.98 39.84 8.63
N ARG A 812 33.30 39.60 8.66
CA ARG A 812 34.29 40.67 8.86
C ARG A 812 34.31 41.70 7.73
N ARG A 813 33.93 41.30 6.51
CA ARG A 813 33.83 42.16 5.33
C ARG A 813 32.65 43.13 5.48
N PHE A 814 31.53 42.67 6.05
CA PHE A 814 30.38 43.51 6.41
C PHE A 814 30.66 44.45 7.61
N TRP A 815 31.53 44.05 8.56
CA TRP A 815 31.85 44.86 9.75
C TRP A 815 32.82 46.03 9.55
N ARG A 816 33.54 46.14 8.43
CA ARG A 816 34.49 47.25 8.21
C ARG A 816 33.72 48.58 8.28
N SER A 817 33.98 49.43 9.28
CA SER A 817 33.21 50.67 9.46
C SER A 817 33.45 51.62 8.30
N SER A 818 32.38 52.12 7.68
CA SER A 818 32.38 53.25 6.74
C SER A 818 32.79 54.58 7.41
N LYS A 819 32.91 54.60 8.76
CA LYS A 819 33.34 55.76 9.55
C LYS A 819 34.49 55.43 10.52
N GLY A 820 35.71 55.38 9.98
CA GLY A 820 36.91 55.83 10.70
C GLY A 820 37.82 54.78 11.35
N ALA A 821 38.83 54.34 10.61
CA ALA A 821 40.20 54.71 10.96
C ALA A 821 40.63 55.75 9.92
N ALA A 822 40.97 56.97 10.35
CA ALA A 822 41.33 58.05 9.44
C ALA A 822 42.52 57.63 8.55
N GLY A 823 42.24 57.35 7.27
CA GLY A 823 43.24 57.04 6.25
C GLY A 823 43.13 55.70 5.51
N ALA A 824 42.14 54.85 5.79
CA ALA A 824 41.89 53.65 4.97
C ALA A 824 40.85 53.96 3.88
N GLU A 825 41.28 54.03 2.62
CA GLU A 825 40.39 54.04 1.45
C GLU A 825 39.62 52.70 1.41
N ASP A 826 38.31 52.77 1.14
CA ASP A 826 37.46 51.59 0.90
C ASP A 826 37.96 50.91 -0.39
N ASP A 827 38.43 49.67 -0.28
CA ASP A 827 39.01 48.89 -1.38
C ASP A 827 37.94 48.25 -2.29
N GLY A 828 36.65 48.52 -2.03
CA GLY A 828 35.52 47.98 -2.79
C GLY A 828 35.11 46.56 -2.37
N ASP A 829 35.90 45.86 -1.55
CA ASP A 829 35.63 44.47 -1.11
C ASP A 829 34.32 44.35 -0.32
N LYS A 830 33.97 45.38 0.46
CA LYS A 830 32.71 45.43 1.21
C LYS A 830 31.50 45.56 0.26
N SER A 831 31.61 46.40 -0.76
CA SER A 831 30.57 46.56 -1.78
C SER A 831 30.36 45.26 -2.56
N ASP A 832 31.44 44.56 -2.92
CA ASP A 832 31.38 43.26 -3.59
C ASP A 832 30.70 42.18 -2.73
N ALA A 833 30.92 42.18 -1.41
CA ALA A 833 30.22 41.29 -0.49
C ALA A 833 28.71 41.54 -0.44
N TYR A 834 28.27 42.81 -0.45
CA TYR A 834 26.84 43.16 -0.55
C TYR A 834 26.23 42.74 -1.88
N ARG A 835 26.89 43.08 -3.00
CA ARG A 835 26.46 42.70 -4.35
C ARG A 835 26.29 41.19 -4.47
N THR A 836 27.25 40.43 -3.95
CA THR A 836 27.24 38.97 -3.99
C THR A 836 26.12 38.38 -3.15
N LEU A 837 25.96 38.80 -1.88
CA LEU A 837 24.93 38.24 -1.01
C LEU A 837 23.51 38.62 -1.48
N HIS A 838 23.31 39.85 -1.95
CA HIS A 838 22.05 40.28 -2.57
C HIS A 838 21.74 39.44 -3.80
N TYR A 839 22.69 39.29 -4.73
CA TYR A 839 22.54 38.46 -5.92
C TYR A 839 22.15 37.02 -5.58
N VAL A 840 22.84 36.40 -4.62
CA VAL A 840 22.55 35.03 -4.17
C VAL A 840 21.15 34.91 -3.60
N LEU A 841 20.71 35.85 -2.75
CA LEU A 841 19.38 35.79 -2.14
C LEU A 841 18.26 36.02 -3.16
N VAL A 842 18.42 36.96 -4.10
CA VAL A 842 17.43 37.19 -5.16
C VAL A 842 17.32 35.96 -6.06
N ARG A 843 18.45 35.40 -6.52
CA ARG A 843 18.45 34.20 -7.36
C ARG A 843 17.91 32.96 -6.63
N LEU A 844 18.14 32.85 -5.32
CA LEU A 844 17.49 31.84 -4.48
C LEU A 844 15.97 32.01 -4.49
N GLY A 845 15.45 33.24 -4.45
CA GLY A 845 14.02 33.52 -4.60
C GLY A 845 13.46 32.91 -5.89
N TYR A 846 14.10 33.16 -7.03
CA TYR A 846 13.70 32.58 -8.33
C TYR A 846 13.71 31.06 -8.31
N LEU A 847 14.81 30.47 -7.81
CA LEU A 847 14.97 29.01 -7.73
C LEU A 847 13.89 28.36 -6.85
N LEU A 848 13.51 29.02 -5.76
CA LEU A 848 12.59 28.49 -4.77
C LEU A 848 11.11 28.70 -5.12
N ALA A 849 10.78 29.61 -6.03
CA ALA A 849 9.39 29.95 -6.37
C ALA A 849 8.48 28.74 -6.67
N PRO A 850 8.92 27.70 -7.43
CA PRO A 850 8.09 26.51 -7.66
C PRO A 850 7.86 25.65 -6.41
N PHE A 851 8.79 25.68 -5.45
CA PHE A 851 8.83 24.76 -4.31
C PHE A 851 8.25 25.38 -3.03
N THR A 852 8.68 26.61 -2.71
CA THR A 852 8.30 27.40 -1.52
C THR A 852 7.81 28.78 -1.97
N PRO A 853 6.61 28.86 -2.58
CA PRO A 853 6.15 30.07 -3.26
C PRO A 853 5.95 31.28 -2.35
N PHE A 854 5.62 31.07 -1.07
CA PHE A 854 5.37 32.18 -0.14
C PHE A 854 6.68 32.81 0.34
N LEU A 855 7.65 31.97 0.73
CA LEU A 855 8.99 32.41 1.09
C LEU A 855 9.70 33.09 -0.08
N ALA A 856 9.55 32.55 -1.29
CA ALA A 856 10.14 33.14 -2.51
C ALA A 856 9.55 34.52 -2.81
N GLU A 857 8.23 34.68 -2.73
CA GLU A 857 7.54 35.95 -2.95
C GLU A 857 7.99 37.02 -1.95
N GLU A 858 7.99 36.69 -0.65
CA GLU A 858 8.35 37.62 0.41
C GLU A 858 9.83 38.03 0.33
N LEU A 859 10.72 37.06 0.07
CA LEU A 859 12.15 37.31 -0.11
C LEU A 859 12.41 38.22 -1.31
N TYR A 860 11.75 37.95 -2.44
CA TYR A 860 11.91 38.73 -3.66
C TYR A 860 11.46 40.18 -3.47
N HIS A 861 10.22 40.38 -3.02
CA HIS A 861 9.65 41.71 -2.83
C HIS A 861 10.52 42.56 -1.88
N ASN A 862 10.98 41.97 -0.78
CA ASN A 862 11.80 42.66 0.21
C ASN A 862 13.23 43.00 -0.28
N LEU A 863 13.77 42.25 -1.25
CA LEU A 863 15.13 42.46 -1.76
C LEU A 863 15.19 43.34 -3.02
N THR A 864 14.14 43.31 -3.83
CA THR A 864 14.10 44.05 -5.11
C THR A 864 13.27 45.32 -5.02
N GLY A 865 12.27 45.37 -4.13
CA GLY A 865 11.27 46.43 -4.11
C GLY A 865 10.33 46.43 -5.31
N ASP A 866 10.36 45.38 -6.14
CA ASP A 866 9.49 45.23 -7.30
C ASP A 866 8.04 45.01 -6.83
N SER A 867 7.11 45.77 -7.40
CA SER A 867 5.68 45.64 -7.13
C SER A 867 5.03 44.42 -7.77
N GLU A 868 5.69 43.81 -8.77
CA GLU A 868 5.20 42.61 -9.45
C GLU A 868 5.66 41.33 -8.75
N SER A 869 4.79 40.32 -8.70
CA SER A 869 5.08 39.03 -8.08
C SER A 869 6.20 38.29 -8.81
N ILE A 870 7.03 37.55 -8.05
CA ILE A 870 8.08 36.71 -8.65
C ILE A 870 7.49 35.63 -9.56
N HIS A 871 6.26 35.19 -9.29
CA HIS A 871 5.57 34.15 -10.05
C HIS A 871 5.16 34.58 -11.46
N LEU A 872 5.33 35.86 -11.80
CA LEU A 872 5.11 36.42 -13.14
C LEU A 872 6.42 36.64 -13.91
N LYS A 873 7.57 36.37 -13.29
CA LYS A 873 8.89 36.60 -13.88
C LYS A 873 9.36 35.35 -14.63
N ASP A 874 10.15 35.59 -15.67
CA ASP A 874 10.80 34.52 -16.42
C ASP A 874 11.84 33.78 -15.56
N TRP A 875 12.00 32.48 -15.81
CA TRP A 875 13.07 31.69 -15.22
C TRP A 875 14.44 32.25 -15.63
N LEU A 876 15.34 32.40 -14.65
CA LEU A 876 16.70 32.88 -14.90
C LEU A 876 17.64 31.67 -15.05
N PRO A 877 18.15 31.37 -16.26
CA PRO A 877 19.03 30.23 -16.46
C PRO A 877 20.36 30.39 -15.71
N ALA A 878 21.02 29.28 -15.43
CA ALA A 878 22.33 29.27 -14.76
C ALA A 878 23.37 30.11 -15.53
N GLY A 879 24.13 30.92 -14.79
CA GLY A 879 25.25 31.69 -15.34
C GLY A 879 26.55 30.89 -15.41
N GLU A 880 27.67 31.60 -15.60
CA GLU A 880 29.00 30.97 -15.68
C GLU A 880 29.44 30.40 -14.33
N VAL A 881 30.25 29.34 -14.38
CA VAL A 881 30.79 28.62 -13.21
C VAL A 881 32.31 28.63 -13.26
N ASN A 882 32.96 28.98 -12.14
CA ASN A 882 34.41 28.84 -12.00
C ASN A 882 34.77 27.47 -11.41
N GLU A 883 35.04 26.50 -12.30
CA GLU A 883 35.38 25.12 -11.94
C GLU A 883 36.59 24.99 -11.03
N GLN A 884 37.62 25.84 -11.22
CA GLN A 884 38.83 25.79 -10.43
C GLN A 884 38.55 26.18 -8.98
N VAL A 885 37.76 27.24 -8.76
CA VAL A 885 37.38 27.69 -7.41
C VAL A 885 36.48 26.67 -6.71
N LEU A 886 35.57 26.02 -7.45
CA LEU A 886 34.76 24.91 -6.91
C LEU A 886 35.66 23.75 -6.43
N ALA A 887 36.58 23.30 -7.29
CA ALA A 887 37.50 22.21 -6.98
C ALA A 887 38.43 22.55 -5.79
N ASP A 888 38.99 23.77 -5.78
CA ASP A 888 39.87 24.22 -4.70
C ASP A 888 39.12 24.31 -3.36
N MET A 889 37.89 24.82 -3.34
CA MET A 889 37.10 24.88 -2.12
C MET A 889 36.63 23.49 -1.66
N ALA A 890 36.23 22.60 -2.59
CA ALA A 890 35.87 21.23 -2.25
C ALA A 890 37.05 20.51 -1.57
N ARG A 891 38.25 20.62 -2.16
CA ARG A 891 39.48 20.06 -1.58
C ARG A 891 39.84 20.70 -0.25
N THR A 892 39.68 22.01 -0.13
CA THR A 892 39.90 22.75 1.12
C THR A 892 39.02 22.21 2.25
N ARG A 893 37.72 22.03 1.98
CA ARG A 893 36.75 21.49 2.96
C ARG A 893 37.04 20.04 3.31
N GLU A 894 37.44 19.23 2.34
CA GLU A 894 37.84 17.84 2.57
C GLU A 894 39.06 17.76 3.51
N LEU A 895 40.10 18.56 3.25
CA LEU A 895 41.28 18.65 4.10
C LEU A 895 40.94 19.13 5.51
N ILE A 896 40.04 20.09 5.66
CA ILE A 896 39.55 20.56 6.96
C ILE A 896 38.81 19.45 7.70
N ASN A 897 37.87 18.77 7.05
CA ASN A 897 37.10 17.68 7.68
C ASN A 897 38.01 16.54 8.14
N ASN A 898 39.00 16.16 7.33
CA ASN A 898 39.97 15.14 7.69
C ASN A 898 40.95 15.62 8.77
N GLY A 899 41.36 16.89 8.76
CA GLY A 899 42.17 17.50 9.81
C GLY A 899 41.44 17.60 11.16
N LEU A 900 40.15 17.95 11.15
CA LEU A 900 39.28 17.92 12.34
C LEU A 900 39.11 16.49 12.86
N SER A 901 38.99 15.51 11.96
CA SER A 901 38.96 14.09 12.33
C SER A 901 40.28 13.64 12.99
N LEU A 902 41.42 14.04 12.43
CA LEU A 902 42.75 13.85 13.05
C LEU A 902 42.82 14.45 14.45
N ARG A 903 42.29 15.66 14.67
CA ARG A 903 42.23 16.29 16.00
C ARG A 903 41.45 15.45 17.02
N MET A 904 40.38 14.78 16.60
CA MET A 904 39.51 13.99 17.47
C MET A 904 40.01 12.56 17.72
N GLN A 905 40.89 12.04 16.86
CA GLN A 905 41.46 10.70 17.00
C GLN A 905 42.22 10.55 18.33
N LYS A 906 41.97 9.46 19.04
CA LYS A 906 42.66 9.08 20.28
C LYS A 906 43.66 7.95 19.99
N ASP A 907 44.81 7.99 20.65
CA ASP A 907 45.82 6.91 20.61
C ASP A 907 46.37 6.68 22.04
N GLU A 908 47.08 5.57 22.28
CA GLU A 908 47.63 5.14 23.57
C GLU A 908 48.46 6.23 24.28
N LYS A 909 48.99 7.20 23.52
CA LYS A 909 49.84 8.30 24.00
C LYS A 909 49.18 9.68 23.98
N GLN A 910 48.04 9.88 23.31
CA GLN A 910 47.47 11.22 23.09
C GLN A 910 45.92 11.23 23.06
N GLU A 911 45.32 12.13 23.86
CA GLU A 911 43.87 12.38 23.86
C GLU A 911 43.40 13.27 22.69
N SER A 912 42.08 13.42 22.54
CA SER A 912 41.45 14.32 21.57
C SER A 912 41.76 15.79 21.86
N VAL A 913 42.18 16.55 20.86
CA VAL A 913 42.55 17.97 21.00
C VAL A 913 41.44 18.87 20.48
N LYS A 914 40.82 19.67 21.36
CA LYS A 914 39.75 20.61 21.00
C LYS A 914 40.28 21.67 20.01
N VAL A 915 39.47 22.09 19.03
CA VAL A 915 39.88 23.07 17.98
C VAL A 915 40.47 24.35 18.56
N ARG A 916 39.91 24.86 19.65
CA ARG A 916 40.40 26.06 20.35
C ARG A 916 41.85 25.97 20.86
N GLN A 917 42.40 24.76 21.02
CA GLN A 917 43.81 24.56 21.30
C GLN A 917 44.58 24.66 19.98
N PRO A 918 45.40 25.72 19.78
CA PRO A 918 46.18 25.86 18.57
C PRO A 918 47.24 24.76 18.48
N LEU A 919 47.53 24.34 17.25
CA LEU A 919 48.53 23.33 16.92
C LEU A 919 49.59 23.91 15.98
N GLN A 920 50.73 23.23 15.87
CA GLN A 920 51.87 23.76 15.11
C GLN A 920 51.59 23.76 13.61
N GLU A 921 51.27 22.61 13.05
CA GLU A 921 51.22 22.47 11.60
C GLU A 921 50.27 21.36 11.14
N PHE A 922 49.76 21.54 9.92
CA PHE A 922 49.04 20.56 9.14
C PHE A 922 49.73 20.38 7.79
N VAL A 923 49.96 19.13 7.39
CA VAL A 923 50.65 18.77 6.15
C VAL A 923 49.68 18.05 5.23
N TYR A 924 49.61 18.47 3.97
CA TYR A 924 48.76 17.86 2.97
C TYR A 924 49.51 17.57 1.66
N PRO A 925 49.17 16.47 0.95
CA PRO A 925 49.82 16.09 -0.30
C PRO A 925 49.09 16.66 -1.54
N GLY A 926 49.72 16.51 -2.70
CA GLY A 926 49.14 16.86 -4.02
C GLY A 926 49.46 18.30 -4.45
N GLY A 927 48.72 18.83 -5.44
CA GLY A 927 48.94 20.18 -5.97
C GLY A 927 48.78 21.27 -4.89
N GLN A 928 49.61 22.31 -4.96
CA GLN A 928 49.56 23.41 -4.00
C GLN A 928 48.29 24.24 -4.20
N LEU A 929 47.53 24.44 -3.11
CA LEU A 929 46.38 25.35 -3.10
C LEU A 929 46.88 26.80 -3.02
N ALA A 930 46.11 27.75 -3.56
CA ALA A 930 46.42 29.16 -3.39
C ALA A 930 46.46 29.53 -1.90
N THR A 931 47.34 30.47 -1.53
CA THR A 931 47.56 30.90 -0.15
C THR A 931 46.25 31.30 0.56
N TYR A 932 45.27 31.81 -0.19
CA TYR A 932 43.94 32.09 0.32
C TYR A 932 43.28 30.86 0.96
N TYR A 933 43.22 29.73 0.25
CA TYR A 933 42.60 28.50 0.75
C TYR A 933 43.41 27.87 1.89
N GLU A 934 44.74 27.90 1.81
CA GLU A 934 45.60 27.44 2.91
C GLU A 934 45.35 28.24 4.19
N SER A 935 45.04 29.54 4.09
CA SER A 935 44.64 30.35 5.24
C SER A 935 43.31 29.90 5.84
N ILE A 936 42.34 29.48 5.02
CA ILE A 936 41.07 28.89 5.50
C ILE A 936 41.35 27.60 6.26
N ILE A 937 42.21 26.72 5.72
CA ILE A 937 42.62 25.49 6.40
C ILE A 937 43.27 25.81 7.74
N ALA A 938 44.18 26.79 7.77
CA ALA A 938 44.88 27.19 8.97
C ALA A 938 43.94 27.70 10.07
N GLU A 939 42.96 28.53 9.69
CA GLU A 939 41.95 29.08 10.60
C GLU A 939 40.99 28.01 11.14
N GLU A 940 40.40 27.20 10.26
CA GLU A 940 39.41 26.17 10.64
C GLU A 940 40.04 25.02 11.44
N LEU A 941 41.27 24.64 11.09
CA LEU A 941 42.05 23.69 11.87
C LEU A 941 42.77 24.34 13.05
N ASN A 942 42.78 25.67 13.21
CA ASN A 942 43.56 26.40 14.21
C ASN A 942 45.01 25.90 14.32
N VAL A 943 45.74 25.91 13.19
CA VAL A 943 47.16 25.54 13.10
C VAL A 943 48.00 26.78 12.74
N LYS A 944 49.28 26.81 13.09
CA LYS A 944 50.17 27.92 12.73
C LYS A 944 50.62 27.85 11.28
N ASN A 945 50.91 26.66 10.78
CA ASN A 945 51.40 26.45 9.42
C ASN A 945 50.56 25.40 8.68
N VAL A 946 50.33 25.63 7.40
CA VAL A 946 49.78 24.65 6.47
C VAL A 946 50.84 24.41 5.41
N ILE A 947 51.28 23.15 5.26
CA ILE A 947 52.44 22.78 4.44
C ILE A 947 51.99 21.83 3.35
N ASN A 948 52.20 22.22 2.09
CA ASN A 948 52.03 21.32 0.95
C ASN A 948 53.30 20.48 0.77
N SER A 949 53.24 19.20 1.11
CA SER A 949 54.35 18.26 0.92
C SER A 949 53.83 16.84 0.75
N PRO A 950 54.40 16.03 -0.17
CA PRO A 950 54.08 14.62 -0.22
C PRO A 950 54.51 13.95 1.08
N VAL A 951 53.59 13.25 1.73
CA VAL A 951 53.87 12.41 2.89
C VAL A 951 53.76 10.97 2.42
N ALA A 952 54.91 10.30 2.23
CA ALA A 952 54.92 8.89 1.86
C ALA A 952 54.37 8.05 3.04
N ALA A 953 53.54 7.05 2.73
CA ALA A 953 53.21 5.99 3.67
C ALA A 953 54.51 5.25 4.04
N GLY A 954 55.16 5.68 5.13
CA GLY A 954 56.51 5.25 5.49
C GLY A 954 57.58 6.34 5.57
N TYR A 955 57.23 7.62 5.82
CA TYR A 955 58.18 8.59 6.42
C TYR A 955 58.50 8.20 7.87
N GLY A 956 59.16 7.06 7.99
CA GLY A 956 59.76 6.47 9.17
C GLY A 956 61.14 5.96 8.78
N ALA A 957 62.04 6.87 8.36
CA ALA A 957 63.48 6.61 8.26
C ALA A 957 64.24 7.95 8.17
N SER A 958 64.79 8.39 9.30
CA SER A 958 65.54 9.62 9.57
C SER A 958 64.70 10.90 9.79
N GLY A 959 64.53 11.25 11.07
CA GLY A 959 63.91 12.50 11.53
C GLY A 959 62.57 12.29 12.24
N LEU A 960 62.61 11.84 13.49
CA LEU A 960 61.44 11.84 14.38
C LEU A 960 60.98 13.29 14.60
N VAL A 961 59.93 13.73 13.90
CA VAL A 961 59.12 14.85 14.38
C VAL A 961 58.11 14.24 15.34
N GLU A 962 58.40 14.34 16.63
CA GLU A 962 57.59 13.76 17.70
C GLU A 962 56.18 14.41 17.69
N GLY A 963 55.13 13.59 17.54
CA GLY A 963 53.72 13.99 17.67
C GLY A 963 52.91 14.22 16.38
N LEU A 964 53.38 13.81 15.21
CA LEU A 964 52.57 13.78 13.98
C LEU A 964 51.61 12.57 13.94
N VAL A 965 50.35 12.81 13.59
CA VAL A 965 49.33 11.77 13.35
C VAL A 965 48.90 11.80 11.89
N PHE A 966 48.78 10.63 11.26
CA PHE A 966 48.55 10.49 9.82
C PHE A 966 47.17 9.90 9.51
N LEU A 967 46.56 10.35 8.40
CA LEU A 967 45.42 9.69 7.77
C LEU A 967 45.70 9.44 6.28
N PRO A 968 45.34 8.25 5.74
CA PRO A 968 45.39 8.00 4.30
C PRO A 968 44.56 9.01 3.51
N PHE A 969 45.10 9.51 2.40
CA PHE A 969 44.45 10.50 1.54
C PHE A 969 44.95 10.36 0.09
N GLY A 970 44.09 9.91 -0.83
CA GLY A 970 44.38 9.89 -2.28
C GLY A 970 45.69 9.23 -2.69
N GLY A 971 46.04 8.07 -2.11
CA GLY A 971 47.31 7.36 -2.40
C GLY A 971 48.54 7.92 -1.66
N SER A 972 48.39 8.98 -0.87
CA SER A 972 49.39 9.53 0.06
C SER A 972 48.76 9.62 1.47
N SER A 973 49.25 10.51 2.33
CA SER A 973 48.70 10.76 3.66
C SER A 973 48.69 12.24 3.97
N ILE A 974 47.69 12.67 4.74
CA ILE A 974 47.72 13.96 5.43
C ILE A 974 48.29 13.77 6.84
N ALA A 975 48.87 14.80 7.43
CA ALA A 975 49.43 14.75 8.77
C ALA A 975 49.06 15.97 9.62
N LEU A 976 48.86 15.78 10.92
CA LEU A 976 48.61 16.84 11.89
C LEU A 976 49.56 16.71 13.08
N ASN A 977 50.25 17.79 13.44
CA ASN A 977 51.13 17.81 14.60
C ASN A 977 50.35 18.11 15.88
N LYS A 978 50.21 17.11 16.76
CA LYS A 978 49.50 17.20 18.05
C LYS A 978 50.40 17.63 19.21
N THR A 979 51.69 17.89 18.99
CA THR A 979 52.60 18.34 20.05
C THR A 979 52.29 19.77 20.47
N ILE A 980 51.79 19.93 21.69
CA ILE A 980 51.45 21.22 22.29
C ILE A 980 52.68 21.77 23.01
N THR A 981 53.28 22.84 22.47
CA THR A 981 54.37 23.55 23.16
C THR A 981 53.81 24.39 24.33
N PRO A 982 54.64 24.78 25.31
CA PRO A 982 54.20 25.66 26.41
C PRO A 982 53.53 26.95 25.90
N GLU A 983 54.01 27.53 24.81
CA GLU A 983 53.46 28.73 24.17
C GLU A 983 52.06 28.45 23.59
N LEU A 984 51.90 27.37 22.84
CA LEU A 984 50.60 26.97 22.29
C LEU A 984 49.61 26.63 23.39
N LYS A 985 50.06 26.02 24.49
CA LYS A 985 49.22 25.74 25.66
C LYS A 985 48.68 27.04 26.26
N ARG A 986 49.53 28.05 26.46
CA ARG A 986 49.12 29.36 26.98
C ARG A 986 48.16 30.10 26.03
N GLU A 987 48.38 30.03 24.72
CA GLU A 987 47.43 30.57 23.74
C GLU A 987 46.07 29.83 23.77
N GLY A 988 46.08 28.51 23.96
CA GLY A 988 44.86 27.72 24.15
C GLY A 988 44.10 28.13 25.42
N LEU A 989 44.81 28.39 26.52
CA LEU A 989 44.23 28.90 27.76
C LEU A 989 43.62 30.30 27.55
N MET A 990 44.30 31.19 26.85
CA MET A 990 43.78 32.51 26.47
C MET A 990 42.46 32.39 25.69
N ARG A 991 42.36 31.49 24.70
CA ARG A 991 41.11 31.30 23.93
C ARG A 991 39.96 30.78 24.80
N GLU A 992 40.25 29.92 25.79
CA GLU A 992 39.25 29.49 26.76
C GLU A 992 38.78 30.65 27.66
N VAL A 993 39.70 31.53 28.09
CA VAL A 993 39.35 32.76 28.82
C VAL A 993 38.42 33.63 27.98
N ILE A 994 38.78 33.91 26.72
CA ILE A 994 37.95 34.71 25.80
C ILE A 994 36.55 34.10 25.65
N ARG A 995 36.44 32.77 25.49
CA ARG A 995 35.16 32.08 25.42
C ARG A 995 34.31 32.30 26.68
N HIS A 996 34.91 32.25 27.86
CA HIS A 996 34.21 32.48 29.11
C HIS A 996 33.76 33.94 29.27
N VAL A 997 34.59 34.90 28.85
CA VAL A 997 34.23 36.33 28.82
C VAL A 997 33.08 36.58 27.84
N GLN A 998 33.13 36.03 26.62
CA GLN A 998 32.06 36.19 25.64
C GLN A 998 30.75 35.54 26.09
N SER A 999 30.83 34.38 26.76
CA SER A 999 29.66 33.76 27.39
C SER A 999 29.08 34.64 28.50
N ALA A 1000 29.92 35.26 29.31
CA ALA A 1000 29.50 36.22 30.32
C ALA A 1000 28.83 37.46 29.71
N ARG A 1001 29.39 38.02 28.61
CA ARG A 1001 28.78 39.13 27.87
C ARG A 1001 27.37 38.80 27.38
N LYS A 1002 27.20 37.62 26.77
CA LYS A 1002 25.89 37.15 26.30
C LYS A 1002 24.89 37.00 27.44
N LYS A 1003 25.31 36.43 28.58
CA LYS A 1003 24.44 36.26 29.76
C LYS A 1003 24.10 37.59 30.44
N ALA A 1004 24.97 38.58 30.32
CA ALA A 1004 24.74 39.94 30.79
C ALA A 1004 23.80 40.75 29.86
N GLY A 1005 23.36 40.19 28.72
CA GLY A 1005 22.48 40.87 27.76
C GLY A 1005 23.15 41.97 26.94
N LEU A 1006 24.49 41.97 26.86
CA LEU A 1006 25.25 42.95 26.08
C LEU A 1006 25.18 42.66 24.58
N GLN A 1007 25.14 43.72 23.78
CA GLN A 1007 25.19 43.63 22.32
C GLN A 1007 26.62 43.30 21.83
N VAL A 1008 26.74 42.90 20.56
CA VAL A 1008 28.01 42.42 19.98
C VAL A 1008 29.08 43.51 19.96
N ASP A 1009 28.68 44.77 19.75
CA ASP A 1009 29.52 45.97 19.65
C ASP A 1009 29.70 46.71 20.99
N ASP A 1010 29.00 46.30 22.04
CA ASP A 1010 29.14 46.89 23.37
C ASP A 1010 30.58 46.74 23.90
N ARG A 1011 31.17 47.86 24.30
CA ARG A 1011 32.47 47.88 24.99
C ARG A 1011 32.29 47.58 26.48
N ILE A 1012 33.24 46.88 27.07
CA ILE A 1012 33.18 46.47 28.48
C ILE A 1012 34.41 46.91 29.26
N VAL A 1013 34.26 47.07 30.57
CA VAL A 1013 35.37 47.07 31.51
C VAL A 1013 35.47 45.67 32.11
N LEU A 1014 36.65 45.05 32.01
CA LEU A 1014 36.85 43.63 32.34
C LEU A 1014 37.91 43.45 33.44
N HIS A 1015 37.55 42.72 34.50
CA HIS A 1015 38.49 42.28 35.52
C HIS A 1015 38.53 40.74 35.57
N LEU A 1016 39.74 40.18 35.49
CA LEU A 1016 39.99 38.74 35.50
C LEU A 1016 40.92 38.37 36.67
N THR A 1017 40.51 37.40 37.48
CA THR A 1017 41.30 36.89 38.61
C THR A 1017 41.36 35.36 38.57
N VAL A 1018 42.50 34.79 39.00
CA VAL A 1018 42.71 33.33 39.08
C VAL A 1018 42.84 32.92 40.54
N GLY A 1019 41.89 32.14 41.04
CA GLY A 1019 41.83 31.68 42.43
C GLY A 1019 42.95 30.69 42.80
N ALA A 1020 43.24 30.57 44.10
CA ALA A 1020 43.92 29.41 44.69
C ALA A 1020 42.85 28.49 45.31
N GLU A 1021 43.11 27.17 45.38
CA GLU A 1021 42.17 26.07 45.67
C GLU A 1021 40.96 26.35 46.61
N PRO A 1022 39.81 25.66 46.41
CA PRO A 1022 38.66 25.79 47.27
C PRO A 1022 38.95 25.32 48.70
N ALA A 1023 38.77 26.22 49.67
CA ALA A 1023 38.82 25.89 51.08
C ALA A 1023 37.61 25.04 51.49
N SER A 1024 37.81 23.73 51.68
CA SER A 1024 36.93 22.93 52.55
C SER A 1024 37.70 21.86 53.31
N ALA A 1025 37.97 22.10 54.59
CA ALA A 1025 37.82 21.13 55.70
C ALA A 1025 38.37 21.73 56.99
N SER A 1026 37.50 21.87 57.98
CA SER A 1026 37.82 22.11 59.38
C SER A 1026 38.67 20.97 59.96
N GLN A 1027 39.95 21.20 60.22
CA GLN A 1027 40.74 20.70 61.38
C GLN A 1027 42.21 21.18 61.31
N PRO A 1028 42.87 21.49 62.44
CA PRO A 1028 44.24 22.00 62.41
C PRO A 1028 45.27 20.86 62.46
N ALA A 1029 46.24 20.87 61.55
CA ALA A 1029 47.45 20.05 61.64
C ALA A 1029 48.72 20.88 61.31
N ALA A 1030 49.83 20.43 61.90
CA ALA A 1030 51.11 21.10 62.18
C ALA A 1030 51.91 21.65 60.98
N PRO A 1031 52.91 22.54 61.22
CA PRO A 1031 53.64 23.23 60.16
C PRO A 1031 54.73 22.34 59.57
N SER A 1032 54.55 21.90 58.32
CA SER A 1032 55.67 21.48 57.48
C SER A 1032 55.30 21.54 56.00
N GLN A 1033 56.20 22.15 55.22
CA GLN A 1033 56.30 22.14 53.75
C GLN A 1033 55.26 22.98 53.00
N ALA A 1034 55.69 24.16 52.55
CA ALA A 1034 55.03 24.88 51.48
C ALA A 1034 55.10 24.03 50.20
N GLN A 1035 53.96 23.50 49.75
CA GLN A 1035 53.81 22.95 48.40
C GLN A 1035 53.74 24.10 47.39
N PRO A 1036 54.35 23.96 46.19
CA PRO A 1036 54.22 24.95 45.13
C PRO A 1036 52.77 25.01 44.63
N ALA A 1037 52.30 26.22 44.27
CA ALA A 1037 51.02 26.43 43.60
C ALA A 1037 50.88 25.48 42.40
N SER A 1038 49.67 24.95 42.16
CA SER A 1038 49.43 24.04 41.04
C SER A 1038 49.90 24.65 39.71
N ASP A 1039 50.64 23.87 38.92
CA ASP A 1039 51.25 24.28 37.64
C ASP A 1039 50.21 24.90 36.67
N ALA A 1040 48.95 24.45 36.74
CA ALA A 1040 47.83 24.96 35.96
C ALA A 1040 47.45 26.42 36.28
N ALA A 1041 47.39 26.79 37.56
CA ALA A 1041 47.06 28.18 37.96
C ALA A 1041 48.21 29.14 37.62
N ALA A 1042 49.45 28.66 37.66
CA ALA A 1042 50.62 29.43 37.22
C ALA A 1042 50.59 29.68 35.70
N GLN A 1043 50.33 28.63 34.89
CA GLN A 1043 50.20 28.75 33.44
C GLN A 1043 49.04 29.65 33.02
N LEU A 1044 47.89 29.59 33.70
CA LEU A 1044 46.75 30.47 33.40
C LEU A 1044 47.06 31.93 33.71
N ARG A 1045 47.73 32.23 34.83
CA ARG A 1045 48.17 33.61 35.14
C ARG A 1045 49.17 34.13 34.11
N GLN A 1046 50.10 33.28 33.68
CA GLN A 1046 51.06 33.64 32.65
C GLN A 1046 50.37 33.90 31.31
N ALA A 1047 49.39 33.09 30.91
CA ALA A 1047 48.59 33.31 29.71
C ALA A 1047 47.79 34.63 29.76
N LEU A 1048 47.21 34.97 30.91
CA LEU A 1048 46.51 36.25 31.10
C LEU A 1048 47.45 37.46 30.96
N ALA A 1049 48.68 37.34 31.44
CA ALA A 1049 49.68 38.40 31.35
C ALA A 1049 50.24 38.55 29.92
N GLU A 1050 50.62 37.45 29.28
CA GLU A 1050 51.21 37.44 27.92
C GLU A 1050 50.21 37.88 26.84
N HIS A 1051 48.92 37.61 27.05
CA HIS A 1051 47.87 37.86 26.06
C HIS A 1051 46.81 38.87 26.51
N ALA A 1052 47.11 39.73 27.48
CA ALA A 1052 46.18 40.73 28.00
C ALA A 1052 45.59 41.61 26.88
N ASP A 1053 46.43 42.08 25.95
CA ASP A 1053 46.01 42.93 24.83
C ASP A 1053 45.10 42.19 23.84
N THR A 1054 45.40 40.92 23.56
CA THR A 1054 44.57 40.07 22.69
C THR A 1054 43.22 39.80 23.33
N ILE A 1055 43.20 39.46 24.62
CA ILE A 1055 41.95 39.26 25.38
C ILE A 1055 41.13 40.55 25.36
N ALA A 1056 41.76 41.70 25.62
CA ALA A 1056 41.11 43.01 25.61
C ALA A 1056 40.49 43.31 24.24
N SER A 1057 41.27 43.16 23.16
CA SER A 1057 40.83 43.42 21.79
C SER A 1057 39.70 42.49 21.36
N GLU A 1058 39.85 41.17 21.51
CA GLU A 1058 38.85 40.19 21.08
C GLU A 1058 37.56 40.20 21.92
N THR A 1059 37.59 40.85 23.09
CA THR A 1059 36.41 40.99 23.97
C THR A 1059 35.90 42.41 24.08
N LEU A 1060 36.36 43.34 23.21
CA LEU A 1060 36.05 44.77 23.24
C LEU A 1060 36.18 45.38 24.65
N ALA A 1061 37.16 44.92 25.40
CA ALA A 1061 37.32 45.20 26.80
C ALA A 1061 38.44 46.22 27.08
N THR A 1062 38.23 47.04 28.10
CA THR A 1062 39.31 47.75 28.80
C THR A 1062 39.62 47.00 30.08
N MET A 1063 40.87 46.57 30.27
CA MET A 1063 41.28 45.76 31.42
C MET A 1063 41.34 46.62 32.69
N ALA A 1064 40.59 46.22 33.72
CA ALA A 1064 40.60 46.85 35.03
C ALA A 1064 41.59 46.16 35.98
N PRO A 1065 42.50 46.91 36.65
CA PRO A 1065 43.50 46.33 37.54
C PRO A 1065 42.95 45.93 38.92
N GLN A 1066 41.74 46.39 39.28
CA GLN A 1066 41.09 46.12 40.56
C GLN A 1066 39.67 45.59 40.34
N HIS A 1067 39.15 44.93 41.37
CA HIS A 1067 37.78 44.41 41.40
C HIS A 1067 36.76 45.52 41.12
N LEU A 1068 35.81 45.25 40.23
CA LEU A 1068 34.75 46.19 39.84
C LEU A 1068 33.67 46.21 40.93
N ALA A 1069 33.53 47.32 41.66
CA ALA A 1069 32.50 47.46 42.71
C ALA A 1069 31.07 47.42 42.14
N ASP A 1070 30.86 47.95 40.92
CA ASP A 1070 29.59 47.99 40.21
C ASP A 1070 29.61 47.07 38.96
N ALA A 1071 30.03 45.81 39.12
CA ALA A 1071 30.03 44.85 38.01
C ALA A 1071 28.61 44.55 37.54
N LEU A 1072 28.36 44.66 36.22
CA LEU A 1072 27.10 44.28 35.59
C LEU A 1072 26.87 42.76 35.68
N TYR A 1073 27.95 41.98 35.58
CA TYR A 1073 27.88 40.52 35.65
C TYR A 1073 29.17 39.93 36.22
N HIS A 1074 29.03 38.92 37.08
CA HIS A 1074 30.13 38.17 37.68
C HIS A 1074 29.89 36.67 37.52
N THR A 1075 30.93 35.93 37.11
CA THR A 1075 30.87 34.47 37.01
C THR A 1075 32.23 33.84 37.30
N THR A 1076 32.19 32.65 37.88
CA THR A 1076 33.36 31.78 38.05
C THR A 1076 33.32 30.66 37.03
N ALA A 1077 34.47 30.30 36.45
CA ALA A 1077 34.62 29.24 35.47
C ALA A 1077 35.90 28.43 35.73
N MET A 1078 35.86 27.11 35.45
CA MET A 1078 37.05 26.27 35.49
C MET A 1078 37.75 26.25 34.13
N VAL A 1079 39.02 26.65 34.08
CA VAL A 1079 39.87 26.61 32.90
C VAL A 1079 41.06 25.71 33.19
N ASP A 1080 41.09 24.53 32.56
CA ASP A 1080 42.18 23.54 32.69
C ASP A 1080 42.53 23.16 34.14
N GLY A 1081 41.50 23.10 35.01
CA GLY A 1081 41.66 22.77 36.44
C GLY A 1081 41.94 23.97 37.35
N ALA A 1082 42.09 25.18 36.82
CA ALA A 1082 42.21 26.42 37.59
C ALA A 1082 40.91 27.24 37.59
N GLU A 1083 40.60 27.91 38.71
CA GLU A 1083 39.42 28.75 38.85
C GLU A 1083 39.68 30.15 38.27
N LEU A 1084 38.95 30.52 37.22
CA LEU A 1084 38.90 31.85 36.61
C LEU A 1084 37.65 32.59 37.06
N GLN A 1085 37.84 33.73 37.70
CA GLN A 1085 36.79 34.68 38.04
C GLN A 1085 36.73 35.78 36.98
N VAL A 1086 35.54 35.99 36.42
CA VAL A 1086 35.27 36.98 35.37
C VAL A 1086 34.28 38.00 35.92
N SER A 1087 34.68 39.26 35.98
CA SER A 1087 33.80 40.38 36.35
C SER A 1087 33.80 41.40 35.22
N LEU A 1088 32.62 41.79 34.74
CA LEU A 1088 32.49 42.78 33.67
C LEU A 1088 31.43 43.84 33.99
N ALA A 1089 31.64 45.05 33.49
CA ALA A 1089 30.69 46.16 33.47
C ALA A 1089 30.61 46.75 32.05
N LYS A 1090 29.49 47.36 31.68
CA LYS A 1090 29.39 48.11 30.41
C LYS A 1090 30.27 49.36 30.51
N ALA A 1091 31.09 49.61 29.48
CA ALA A 1091 32.02 50.75 29.44
C ALA A 1091 31.32 52.08 29.18
#